data_AF-A0AAN6LHU0-F1
#
_entry.id   AF-A0AAN6LHU0-F1
#
_cell.length_a   1.000
_cell.length_b   1.000
_cell.length_c   1.000
_cell.angle_alpha   90.00
_cell.angle_beta   90.00
_cell.angle_gamma   90.00
#
_symmetry.space_group_name_H-M   'P 1'
#
loop_
_entity.id
_entity.type
_entity.pdbx_description
1 polymer ?
#
loop_
_entity_poly.entity_id
_entity_poly.type
_entity_poly.pdbx_seq_one_letter_code
_entity_poly.pdbx_strand_id
1 'polypeptide(L)'
;MKCLALLAAGLHVAAGFPHGGHDPVPTGVTSSHDHGDEPAPTSVTSSHDHGHEPTPTSATPSPTPTPGDGTAPAGCRLLNTDSTWPQLDAWEAALPGVVAGNDTEAAIRPDYIFAAEDVPAVQATVKFAAQNNIRLSVVNSGHDFLGRNDAPSGLSLDISMLKGLKVLESFTPSEAGAESPSGDVNVIAPVAGQQAAVTFGAGYGTQELNEAIDPSKLFTLGAAHGSVRTAGGYAQAGGHAPLSSKYGLAADQVLEYKVVTADGELVVANSVSNTDLFWALRGGGGGTFGIVVEATIKAHPSPSMNVIQWWINATNGEDPSQGFWDAAAYLHSELPTINEKGVQGYYYVYPNAMKATFLTTTDEQPDQEAVSAIWTPILDKMAGFEGMEPATTKFYDFASYAEFYSAILGETECGGDGHDHEHKRSLMKRHDGDHGSMPMGIIPLDSRLLGKEHLQSPDVAQALKDSMPQVPDGQLRGHLVGGGAVLTGGEDTSVLPAWRKAYVHLIGTGAGVFKVDPLRALAPDSGAYVNEASALNPDWKNDFWGSNYERLSEIKTQYDPEGVFWVTPGVNADEYSIVEGRLCNTASTDPDLAPPSDNKNIAAGAPDNGGSSPFPGTGGACPSEPPTDELPPDFLDEPDLDASKPGKDGATVTKIRYGPYQLDAMDMISNRPDLNMEAPCEDCYITALQANLEYEDGTTANVNTGAWLHHMVLYKNGLGNKDLVCGSGLISLMPERIYASGNERSVSRANGVAQYGIELGSGDSIGMIYDLMNESDEAQTYYLTITYEHLPKSTSGYKPVSMAWLDITDCGLSAVPAQQGQFVLKSKGWKSTVSGRLLSASGHVHNGGVNTTIYLNGDPVCVSRQLYGRTPDFVAPGHGGHEGMKAKRQDGHEGHDGGEDGMEGKPSISDAEMCVDFATVNEGDELVISAYYDTDLHPLDEAHDGSGFEDVMGISRVYIGT
;
A
#
# COMPACT_ATOMS: atom_id res chain seq x y z
N MET A 1 30.64 49.48 -20.28
CA MET A 1 30.02 48.58 -21.28
C MET A 1 31.00 47.44 -21.54
N LYS A 2 30.56 46.19 -21.33
CA LYS A 2 31.34 44.95 -21.10
C LYS A 2 31.70 44.69 -19.62
N CYS A 3 30.74 44.07 -18.92
CA CYS A 3 30.93 43.12 -17.81
C CYS A 3 29.54 42.66 -17.36
N LEU A 4 28.95 41.67 -18.04
CA LEU A 4 27.83 40.83 -17.57
C LEU A 4 27.66 39.67 -18.58
N ALA A 5 28.49 38.62 -18.45
CA ALA A 5 28.38 37.39 -19.25
C ALA A 5 29.18 36.22 -18.62
N LEU A 6 29.40 36.21 -17.31
CA LEU A 6 30.40 35.30 -16.69
C LEU A 6 30.00 34.70 -15.33
N LEU A 7 28.69 34.53 -15.08
CA LEU A 7 28.22 33.83 -13.87
C LEU A 7 27.28 32.63 -14.14
N ALA A 8 27.14 32.22 -15.40
CA ALA A 8 26.44 30.98 -15.78
C ALA A 8 27.35 30.16 -16.70
N ALA A 9 28.46 29.65 -16.16
CA ALA A 9 29.25 28.51 -16.65
C ALA A 9 30.65 28.52 -16.00
N GLY A 10 31.02 27.44 -15.32
CA GLY A 10 32.41 27.06 -15.07
C GLY A 10 32.62 26.28 -13.77
N LEU A 11 33.45 25.22 -13.72
CA LEU A 11 34.19 24.49 -14.74
C LEU A 11 34.83 23.28 -14.03
N HIS A 12 34.72 22.07 -14.57
CA HIS A 12 35.62 20.96 -14.25
C HIS A 12 36.94 21.19 -15.00
N VAL A 13 38.08 21.16 -14.30
CA VAL A 13 39.42 21.16 -14.91
C VAL A 13 40.15 19.89 -14.50
N ALA A 14 40.30 18.97 -15.45
CA ALA A 14 41.32 17.93 -15.44
C ALA A 14 42.67 18.53 -15.85
N ALA A 15 43.73 18.19 -15.13
CA ALA A 15 45.11 18.42 -15.57
C ALA A 15 46.00 17.25 -15.12
N GLY A 16 46.62 16.58 -16.09
CA GLY A 16 47.64 15.55 -15.88
C GLY A 16 49.02 15.95 -16.40
N PHE A 17 50.05 15.47 -15.68
CA PHE A 17 51.45 15.13 -16.06
C PHE A 17 52.49 16.27 -16.28
N PRO A 18 53.83 16.06 -16.02
CA PRO A 18 54.58 14.82 -16.29
C PRO A 18 55.76 14.36 -15.36
N HIS A 19 56.06 13.05 -15.51
CA HIS A 19 57.31 12.25 -15.46
C HIS A 19 58.58 12.54 -14.61
N GLY A 20 59.06 11.44 -14.01
CA GLY A 20 60.48 11.01 -13.92
C GLY A 20 60.87 10.56 -12.50
N GLY A 21 61.41 9.39 -12.16
CA GLY A 21 61.92 8.22 -12.89
C GLY A 21 62.82 7.40 -11.93
N HIS A 22 63.08 6.13 -12.29
CA HIS A 22 64.11 5.18 -11.78
C HIS A 22 63.79 4.19 -10.62
N ASP A 23 63.38 2.99 -11.05
CA ASP A 23 64.16 1.73 -11.09
C ASP A 23 64.37 0.83 -9.84
N PRO A 24 64.56 -0.50 -10.05
CA PRO A 24 63.83 -1.55 -9.31
C PRO A 24 64.72 -2.72 -8.77
N VAL A 25 64.08 -3.86 -8.43
CA VAL A 25 64.60 -5.28 -8.40
C VAL A 25 65.16 -5.75 -7.02
N PRO A 26 65.18 -7.07 -6.62
CA PRO A 26 64.70 -8.33 -7.23
C PRO A 26 63.88 -9.33 -6.37
N THR A 27 63.15 -10.17 -7.12
CA THR A 27 62.88 -11.64 -7.09
C THR A 27 63.62 -12.61 -6.14
N GLY A 28 62.95 -13.73 -5.83
CA GLY A 28 63.57 -15.07 -5.85
C GLY A 28 62.73 -16.25 -5.30
N VAL A 29 62.21 -17.14 -6.18
CA VAL A 29 62.54 -18.60 -6.44
C VAL A 29 62.05 -19.60 -5.36
N THR A 30 61.51 -20.83 -5.55
CA THR A 30 61.67 -22.02 -6.46
C THR A 30 60.42 -22.96 -6.30
N SER A 31 59.78 -23.53 -7.34
CA SER A 31 59.94 -24.89 -7.95
C SER A 31 60.17 -26.06 -6.95
N SER A 32 59.59 -27.29 -7.07
CA SER A 32 59.47 -28.19 -8.24
C SER A 32 58.79 -29.55 -7.91
N HIS A 33 58.15 -30.18 -8.92
CA HIS A 33 58.15 -31.63 -9.30
C HIS A 33 57.45 -32.69 -8.40
N ASP A 34 56.88 -33.81 -8.86
CA ASP A 34 56.43 -34.36 -10.17
C ASP A 34 55.81 -35.77 -9.90
N HIS A 35 54.94 -36.27 -10.81
CA HIS A 35 54.51 -37.67 -11.08
C HIS A 35 53.95 -38.58 -9.93
N GLY A 36 52.99 -39.49 -10.12
CA GLY A 36 52.30 -40.05 -11.28
C GLY A 36 51.53 -41.34 -10.88
N ASP A 37 50.53 -41.70 -11.69
CA ASP A 37 49.94 -43.02 -11.99
C ASP A 37 49.12 -43.86 -10.97
N GLU A 38 47.88 -44.13 -11.40
CA GLU A 38 46.99 -45.30 -11.16
C GLU A 38 47.68 -46.68 -11.41
N PRO A 39 47.13 -47.89 -11.07
CA PRO A 39 45.69 -48.27 -11.10
C PRO A 39 45.18 -49.28 -10.01
N ALA A 40 43.87 -49.55 -10.02
CA ALA A 40 43.18 -50.63 -9.30
C ALA A 40 43.51 -52.05 -9.88
N PRO A 41 43.23 -53.20 -9.21
CA PRO A 41 41.85 -53.76 -9.18
C PRO A 41 41.45 -54.77 -8.03
N THR A 42 40.13 -55.03 -7.96
CA THR A 42 39.42 -56.32 -7.63
C THR A 42 39.45 -56.99 -6.24
N SER A 43 38.28 -56.90 -5.58
CA SER A 43 37.36 -57.95 -5.05
C SER A 43 37.83 -59.16 -4.19
N VAL A 44 36.96 -59.49 -3.21
CA VAL A 44 36.45 -60.84 -2.80
C VAL A 44 36.51 -61.16 -1.27
N THR A 45 35.30 -61.20 -0.67
CA THR A 45 34.72 -62.08 0.39
C THR A 45 35.02 -61.99 1.91
N SER A 46 33.88 -61.88 2.62
CA SER A 46 33.34 -62.71 3.72
C SER A 46 33.74 -62.53 5.19
N SER A 47 32.72 -62.12 5.96
CA SER A 47 32.21 -62.69 7.23
C SER A 47 33.03 -62.55 8.52
N HIS A 48 32.52 -61.81 9.50
CA HIS A 48 31.92 -62.36 10.74
C HIS A 48 31.38 -61.24 11.64
N ASP A 49 30.31 -61.62 12.34
CA ASP A 49 29.42 -60.87 13.22
C ASP A 49 30.06 -60.66 14.61
N HIS A 50 29.89 -59.46 15.20
CA HIS A 50 29.38 -59.21 16.56
C HIS A 50 29.74 -57.81 17.11
N GLY A 51 28.70 -57.03 17.43
CA GLY A 51 28.63 -56.28 18.70
C GLY A 51 28.78 -54.75 18.67
N HIS A 52 27.63 -54.08 18.88
CA HIS A 52 27.40 -52.78 19.56
C HIS A 52 27.34 -51.46 18.75
N GLU A 53 26.24 -50.74 19.04
CA GLU A 53 25.81 -49.34 18.74
C GLU A 53 25.41 -48.95 17.31
N PRO A 54 24.28 -48.22 17.11
CA PRO A 54 24.10 -47.37 15.95
C PRO A 54 24.14 -45.89 16.36
N THR A 55 25.23 -45.21 16.00
CA THR A 55 25.23 -43.77 15.70
C THR A 55 24.80 -43.58 14.24
N PRO A 56 24.12 -42.47 13.88
CA PRO A 56 23.50 -42.32 12.58
C PRO A 56 24.50 -41.75 11.57
N THR A 57 24.78 -42.45 10.47
CA THR A 57 25.32 -41.82 9.26
C THR A 57 24.88 -42.52 7.97
N SER A 58 24.69 -41.66 6.96
CA SER A 58 24.50 -41.91 5.53
C SER A 58 23.10 -42.37 5.08
N ALA A 59 22.34 -41.36 4.65
CA ALA A 59 21.25 -41.51 3.70
C ALA A 59 21.71 -42.34 2.50
N THR A 60 20.98 -43.42 2.23
CA THR A 60 21.02 -44.13 0.96
C THR A 60 20.29 -43.23 -0.06
N PRO A 61 20.81 -43.03 -1.29
CA PRO A 61 20.02 -42.36 -2.32
C PRO A 61 18.78 -43.21 -2.60
N SER A 62 17.59 -42.64 -2.37
CA SER A 62 16.31 -43.24 -2.71
C SER A 62 16.29 -43.67 -4.18
N PRO A 63 15.62 -44.78 -4.53
CA PRO A 63 15.46 -45.20 -5.91
C PRO A 63 14.73 -44.11 -6.69
N THR A 64 15.25 -43.78 -7.87
CA THR A 64 14.58 -42.93 -8.85
C THR A 64 13.11 -43.37 -9.00
N PRO A 65 12.12 -42.47 -8.86
CA PRO A 65 10.73 -42.86 -8.89
C PRO A 65 10.40 -43.47 -10.26
N THR A 66 9.76 -44.64 -10.22
CA THR A 66 9.07 -45.16 -11.39
C THR A 66 7.88 -44.23 -11.64
N PRO A 67 7.57 -43.82 -12.89
CA PRO A 67 6.41 -42.97 -13.16
C PRO A 67 5.16 -43.64 -12.59
N GLY A 68 4.54 -43.02 -11.58
CA GLY A 68 3.25 -43.45 -11.06
C GLY A 68 2.19 -43.41 -12.17
N ASP A 69 1.12 -44.16 -11.99
CA ASP A 69 -0.02 -44.30 -12.91
C ASP A 69 -0.81 -43.00 -13.22
N GLY A 70 -0.28 -41.83 -12.85
CA GLY A 70 -0.91 -40.53 -13.06
C GLY A 70 -2.06 -40.23 -12.11
N THR A 71 -2.17 -40.90 -10.96
CA THR A 71 -3.21 -40.63 -9.95
C THR A 71 -2.60 -40.05 -8.67
N ALA A 72 -3.36 -39.22 -7.94
CA ALA A 72 -2.91 -38.72 -6.62
C ALA A 72 -2.76 -39.89 -5.63
N PRO A 73 -1.72 -39.87 -4.77
CA PRO A 73 -1.59 -40.81 -3.68
C PRO A 73 -2.83 -40.81 -2.76
N ALA A 74 -3.13 -41.94 -2.15
CA ALA A 74 -4.25 -42.05 -1.21
C ALA A 74 -4.10 -41.02 -0.07
N GLY A 75 -5.16 -40.24 0.17
CA GLY A 75 -5.17 -39.17 1.17
C GLY A 75 -4.62 -37.82 0.68
N CYS A 76 -4.19 -37.69 -0.57
CA CYS A 76 -3.69 -36.44 -1.15
C CYS A 76 -4.68 -35.84 -2.16
N ARG A 77 -4.69 -34.50 -2.25
CA ARG A 77 -5.40 -33.74 -3.29
C ARG A 77 -4.72 -33.89 -4.66
N LEU A 78 -5.53 -33.79 -5.72
CA LEU A 78 -5.04 -33.78 -7.09
C LEU A 78 -4.25 -32.49 -7.40
N LEU A 79 -3.31 -32.60 -8.33
CA LEU A 79 -2.65 -31.49 -9.01
C LEU A 79 -3.05 -31.51 -10.49
N ASN A 80 -2.89 -30.37 -11.18
CA ASN A 80 -3.12 -30.25 -12.62
C ASN A 80 -2.26 -31.21 -13.49
N THR A 81 -1.19 -31.76 -12.93
CA THR A 81 -0.30 -32.74 -13.57
C THR A 81 -0.81 -34.19 -13.49
N ASP A 82 -1.86 -34.46 -12.72
CA ASP A 82 -2.45 -35.79 -12.62
C ASP A 82 -3.31 -36.14 -13.84
N SER A 83 -3.23 -37.39 -14.29
CA SER A 83 -4.03 -37.91 -15.40
C SER A 83 -5.54 -37.92 -15.13
N THR A 84 -5.94 -37.88 -13.84
CA THR A 84 -7.34 -37.80 -13.40
C THR A 84 -7.81 -36.37 -13.14
N TRP A 85 -6.97 -35.35 -13.39
CA TRP A 85 -7.40 -33.97 -13.31
C TRP A 85 -8.55 -33.69 -14.31
N PRO A 86 -9.65 -33.02 -13.90
CA PRO A 86 -10.75 -32.77 -14.81
C PRO A 86 -10.32 -31.93 -16.01
N GLN A 87 -10.82 -32.31 -17.19
CA GLN A 87 -10.61 -31.56 -18.43
C GLN A 87 -11.39 -30.24 -18.41
N LEU A 88 -10.91 -29.24 -19.15
CA LEU A 88 -11.46 -27.87 -19.15
C LEU A 88 -12.99 -27.82 -19.39
N ASP A 89 -13.52 -28.71 -20.24
CA ASP A 89 -14.96 -28.80 -20.51
C ASP A 89 -15.79 -29.18 -19.27
N ALA A 90 -15.24 -30.02 -18.39
CA ALA A 90 -15.88 -30.36 -17.11
C ALA A 90 -15.90 -29.15 -16.16
N TRP A 91 -14.83 -28.34 -16.16
CA TRP A 91 -14.75 -27.10 -15.39
C TRP A 91 -15.77 -26.07 -15.88
N GLU A 92 -15.79 -25.79 -17.19
CA GLU A 92 -16.71 -24.82 -17.80
C GLU A 92 -18.18 -25.25 -17.65
N ALA A 93 -18.46 -26.55 -17.70
CA ALA A 93 -19.81 -27.09 -17.51
C ALA A 93 -20.30 -26.98 -16.06
N ALA A 94 -19.41 -27.20 -15.08
CA ALA A 94 -19.75 -27.12 -13.67
C ALA A 94 -19.78 -25.67 -13.17
N LEU A 95 -18.86 -24.84 -13.65
CA LEU A 95 -18.59 -23.47 -13.20
C LEU A 95 -18.46 -22.53 -14.41
N PRO A 96 -19.59 -22.11 -15.02
CA PRO A 96 -19.55 -21.22 -16.17
C PRO A 96 -18.86 -19.89 -15.84
N GLY A 97 -17.75 -19.60 -16.51
CA GLY A 97 -16.93 -18.41 -16.26
C GLY A 97 -15.75 -18.63 -15.31
N VAL A 98 -15.45 -19.89 -14.93
CA VAL A 98 -14.18 -20.26 -14.31
C VAL A 98 -13.01 -19.92 -15.23
N VAL A 99 -11.92 -19.44 -14.64
CA VAL A 99 -10.72 -19.03 -15.37
C VAL A 99 -9.56 -19.93 -14.96
N ALA A 100 -8.86 -20.50 -15.94
CA ALA A 100 -7.66 -21.30 -15.72
C ALA A 100 -6.45 -20.40 -15.49
N GLY A 101 -5.60 -20.74 -14.52
CA GLY A 101 -4.31 -20.09 -14.31
C GLY A 101 -3.36 -20.34 -15.49
N ASN A 102 -2.41 -19.41 -15.73
CA ASN A 102 -1.47 -19.51 -16.84
C ASN A 102 -0.27 -20.43 -16.48
N ASP A 103 0.10 -21.35 -17.37
CA ASP A 103 1.10 -22.42 -17.13
C ASP A 103 2.53 -21.92 -16.87
N THR A 104 2.86 -20.68 -17.25
CA THR A 104 4.21 -20.10 -17.10
C THR A 104 4.56 -19.71 -15.66
N GLU A 105 3.57 -19.64 -14.75
CA GLU A 105 3.74 -19.27 -13.34
C GLU A 105 3.07 -20.25 -12.36
N ALA A 106 2.90 -21.51 -12.77
CA ALA A 106 2.24 -22.57 -12.01
C ALA A 106 2.82 -22.84 -10.59
N ALA A 107 3.93 -22.20 -10.23
CA ALA A 107 4.53 -22.33 -8.90
C ALA A 107 3.86 -21.47 -7.81
N ILE A 108 3.12 -20.41 -8.17
CA ILE A 108 2.63 -19.38 -7.24
C ILE A 108 1.07 -19.26 -7.26
N ARG A 109 0.38 -19.70 -8.32
CA ARG A 109 -1.07 -19.48 -8.51
C ARG A 109 -1.95 -20.69 -8.20
N PRO A 110 -3.24 -20.51 -7.85
CA PRO A 110 -4.22 -21.58 -8.00
C PRO A 110 -4.38 -21.96 -9.47
N ASP A 111 -4.65 -23.24 -9.72
CA ASP A 111 -4.85 -23.77 -11.08
C ASP A 111 -6.11 -23.18 -11.74
N TYR A 112 -7.15 -22.92 -10.94
CA TYR A 112 -8.41 -22.33 -11.39
C TYR A 112 -8.93 -21.31 -10.39
N ILE A 113 -9.70 -20.38 -10.94
CA ILE A 113 -10.27 -19.25 -10.24
C ILE A 113 -11.74 -19.12 -10.63
N PHE A 114 -12.62 -18.93 -9.65
CA PHE A 114 -14.04 -18.71 -9.91
C PHE A 114 -14.61 -17.62 -8.99
N ALA A 115 -15.27 -16.62 -9.58
CA ALA A 115 -16.00 -15.59 -8.84
C ALA A 115 -17.50 -15.95 -8.81
N ALA A 116 -18.00 -16.30 -7.62
CA ALA A 116 -19.40 -16.65 -7.43
C ALA A 116 -20.26 -15.40 -7.24
N GLU A 117 -21.26 -15.24 -8.11
CA GLU A 117 -22.22 -14.13 -8.06
C GLU A 117 -23.47 -14.44 -7.21
N ASP A 118 -23.71 -15.73 -6.90
CA ASP A 118 -24.85 -16.18 -6.11
C ASP A 118 -24.53 -17.43 -5.27
N VAL A 119 -25.45 -17.76 -4.36
CA VAL A 119 -25.30 -18.92 -3.46
C VAL A 119 -25.27 -20.26 -4.22
N PRO A 120 -26.14 -20.52 -5.22
CA PRO A 120 -26.04 -21.74 -6.03
C PRO A 120 -24.68 -21.94 -6.70
N ALA A 121 -24.02 -20.88 -7.16
CA ALA A 121 -22.68 -20.95 -7.72
C ALA A 121 -21.66 -21.41 -6.68
N VAL A 122 -21.71 -20.89 -5.45
CA VAL A 122 -20.88 -21.36 -4.32
C VAL A 122 -21.13 -22.85 -4.04
N GLN A 123 -22.39 -23.28 -3.99
CA GLN A 123 -22.74 -24.70 -3.79
C GLN A 123 -22.18 -25.59 -4.90
N ALA A 124 -22.26 -25.16 -6.15
CA ALA A 124 -21.70 -25.88 -7.29
C ALA A 124 -20.17 -25.99 -7.19
N THR A 125 -19.48 -24.92 -6.78
CA THR A 125 -18.02 -24.91 -6.59
C THR A 125 -17.59 -25.92 -5.53
N VAL A 126 -18.23 -25.90 -4.35
CA VAL A 126 -17.90 -26.82 -3.26
C VAL A 126 -18.14 -28.27 -3.70
N LYS A 127 -19.29 -28.55 -4.32
CA LYS A 127 -19.62 -29.89 -4.85
C LYS A 127 -18.59 -30.36 -5.87
N PHE A 128 -18.21 -29.48 -6.80
CA PHE A 128 -17.22 -29.80 -7.83
C PHE A 128 -15.86 -30.11 -7.23
N ALA A 129 -15.37 -29.27 -6.31
CA ALA A 129 -14.07 -29.46 -5.67
C ALA A 129 -14.02 -30.77 -4.86
N ALA A 130 -15.05 -31.02 -4.05
CA ALA A 130 -15.17 -32.23 -3.24
C ALA A 130 -15.26 -33.51 -4.10
N GLN A 131 -16.10 -33.52 -5.13
CA GLN A 131 -16.31 -34.69 -6.00
C GLN A 131 -15.07 -35.05 -6.82
N ASN A 132 -14.27 -34.05 -7.19
CA ASN A 132 -13.07 -34.24 -8.01
C ASN A 132 -11.78 -34.22 -7.19
N ASN A 133 -11.84 -34.24 -5.85
CA ASN A 133 -10.67 -34.24 -4.96
C ASN A 133 -9.68 -33.07 -5.24
N ILE A 134 -10.24 -31.89 -5.52
CA ILE A 134 -9.49 -30.67 -5.78
C ILE A 134 -9.36 -29.88 -4.49
N ARG A 135 -8.18 -29.31 -4.26
CA ARG A 135 -7.97 -28.35 -3.16
C ARG A 135 -8.80 -27.08 -3.40
N LEU A 136 -9.59 -26.67 -2.41
CA LEU A 136 -10.39 -25.45 -2.46
C LEU A 136 -9.83 -24.38 -1.52
N SER A 137 -9.61 -23.18 -2.04
CA SER A 137 -9.38 -21.96 -1.25
C SER A 137 -10.56 -21.01 -1.40
N VAL A 138 -10.83 -20.22 -0.36
CA VAL A 138 -11.93 -19.25 -0.35
C VAL A 138 -11.36 -17.88 -0.07
N VAL A 139 -11.68 -16.93 -0.94
CA VAL A 139 -11.32 -15.52 -0.78
C VAL A 139 -12.58 -14.68 -0.67
N ASN A 140 -12.51 -13.68 0.20
CA ASN A 140 -13.47 -12.59 0.22
C ASN A 140 -12.79 -11.25 -0.14
N SER A 141 -12.08 -10.59 0.77
CA SER A 141 -11.32 -9.36 0.44
C SER A 141 -9.82 -9.56 0.23
N GLY A 142 -9.25 -10.71 0.60
CA GLY A 142 -7.79 -10.94 0.56
C GLY A 142 -7.00 -10.29 1.70
N HIS A 143 -7.66 -9.85 2.77
CA HIS A 143 -7.04 -9.17 3.93
C HIS A 143 -6.27 -10.07 4.91
N ASP A 144 -6.07 -11.35 4.62
CA ASP A 144 -5.55 -12.28 5.62
C ASP A 144 -4.04 -12.14 5.86
N PHE A 145 -3.64 -11.77 7.08
CA PHE A 145 -2.22 -11.63 7.46
C PHE A 145 -1.46 -12.96 7.48
N LEU A 146 -2.16 -14.09 7.47
CA LEU A 146 -1.60 -15.43 7.60
C LEU A 146 -1.58 -16.20 6.28
N GLY A 147 -2.08 -15.63 5.17
CA GLY A 147 -2.15 -16.29 3.87
C GLY A 147 -3.20 -17.41 3.79
N ARG A 148 -4.19 -17.48 4.69
CA ARG A 148 -5.21 -18.54 4.74
C ARG A 148 -6.16 -18.55 3.54
N ASN A 149 -6.20 -17.46 2.76
CA ASN A 149 -6.97 -17.37 1.53
C ASN A 149 -6.15 -17.67 0.26
N ASP A 150 -4.88 -18.05 0.41
CA ASP A 150 -4.00 -18.30 -0.72
C ASP A 150 -3.72 -19.80 -0.86
N ALA A 151 -3.83 -20.31 -2.08
CA ALA A 151 -3.54 -21.70 -2.40
C ALA A 151 -2.76 -21.77 -3.72
N PRO A 152 -1.52 -22.30 -3.72
CA PRO A 152 -0.67 -22.43 -4.91
C PRO A 152 -1.10 -23.57 -5.86
N SER A 153 -2.24 -24.21 -5.61
CA SER A 153 -2.82 -25.25 -6.45
C SER A 153 -4.31 -25.43 -6.14
N GLY A 154 -5.05 -26.00 -7.08
CA GLY A 154 -6.48 -26.25 -6.96
C GLY A 154 -7.34 -25.09 -7.45
N LEU A 155 -8.46 -24.85 -6.76
CA LEU A 155 -9.49 -23.89 -7.11
C LEU A 155 -9.58 -22.80 -6.06
N SER A 156 -9.46 -21.54 -6.47
CA SER A 156 -9.74 -20.37 -5.63
C SER A 156 -11.13 -19.83 -5.93
N LEU A 157 -11.97 -19.77 -4.90
CA LEU A 157 -13.34 -19.28 -4.95
C LEU A 157 -13.43 -17.88 -4.34
N ASP A 158 -13.85 -16.89 -5.12
CA ASP A 158 -14.16 -15.55 -4.66
C ASP A 158 -15.66 -15.38 -4.39
N ILE A 159 -15.99 -14.95 -3.17
CA ILE A 159 -17.37 -14.71 -2.71
C ILE A 159 -17.68 -13.23 -2.46
N SER A 160 -16.79 -12.31 -2.87
CA SER A 160 -16.94 -10.86 -2.66
C SER A 160 -18.17 -10.27 -3.34
N MET A 161 -18.70 -10.95 -4.36
CA MET A 161 -19.90 -10.53 -5.10
C MET A 161 -21.22 -10.87 -4.44
N LEU A 162 -21.20 -11.60 -3.32
CA LEU A 162 -22.41 -11.86 -2.55
C LEU A 162 -22.84 -10.59 -1.81
N LYS A 163 -23.62 -9.76 -2.50
CA LYS A 163 -24.17 -8.48 -2.05
C LYS A 163 -25.67 -8.60 -1.78
N GLY A 164 -26.30 -7.48 -1.43
CA GLY A 164 -27.67 -7.40 -0.93
C GLY A 164 -27.71 -7.20 0.59
N LEU A 165 -28.57 -6.28 1.04
CA LEU A 165 -28.67 -5.87 2.43
C LEU A 165 -30.11 -5.50 2.77
N LYS A 166 -30.56 -5.91 3.98
CA LYS A 166 -31.89 -5.59 4.53
C LYS A 166 -31.78 -5.23 6.00
N VAL A 167 -32.31 -4.08 6.38
CA VAL A 167 -32.36 -3.60 7.77
C VAL A 167 -33.66 -4.10 8.43
N LEU A 168 -33.54 -4.67 9.62
CA LEU A 168 -34.62 -5.28 10.37
C LEU A 168 -34.88 -4.51 11.67
N GLU A 169 -36.14 -4.18 11.96
CA GLU A 169 -36.54 -3.59 13.25
C GLU A 169 -36.22 -4.52 14.43
N SER A 170 -36.27 -5.83 14.19
CA SER A 170 -35.74 -6.86 15.08
C SER A 170 -35.54 -8.18 14.35
N PHE A 171 -34.74 -9.06 14.94
CA PHE A 171 -34.53 -10.41 14.47
C PHE A 171 -35.03 -11.43 15.50
N THR A 172 -35.66 -12.50 15.03
CA THR A 172 -36.02 -13.68 15.84
C THR A 172 -35.45 -14.92 15.15
N PRO A 173 -34.59 -15.71 15.82
CA PRO A 173 -33.97 -16.88 15.22
C PRO A 173 -35.02 -17.95 14.89
N SER A 174 -34.86 -18.62 13.75
CA SER A 174 -35.73 -19.72 13.32
C SER A 174 -34.94 -20.71 12.46
N GLU A 175 -35.45 -21.93 12.26
CA GLU A 175 -34.82 -22.91 11.37
C GLU A 175 -34.78 -22.44 9.91
N ALA A 176 -35.72 -21.60 9.48
CA ALA A 176 -35.74 -21.03 8.13
C ALA A 176 -34.77 -19.86 7.95
N GLY A 177 -34.31 -19.27 9.05
CA GLY A 177 -33.47 -18.08 9.10
C GLY A 177 -34.14 -16.80 8.61
N ALA A 178 -33.34 -15.73 8.50
CA ALA A 178 -33.74 -14.47 7.90
C ALA A 178 -34.00 -14.64 6.39
N GLU A 179 -34.98 -13.89 5.89
CA GLU A 179 -35.20 -13.78 4.45
C GLU A 179 -33.95 -13.17 3.80
N SER A 180 -33.45 -13.80 2.72
CA SER A 180 -32.34 -13.25 1.95
C SER A 180 -32.70 -11.86 1.40
N PRO A 181 -31.78 -10.90 1.46
CA PRO A 181 -32.05 -9.55 1.00
C PRO A 181 -32.31 -9.52 -0.52
N SER A 182 -33.26 -8.71 -0.95
CA SER A 182 -33.55 -8.47 -2.37
C SER A 182 -34.03 -7.03 -2.59
N GLY A 183 -33.63 -6.42 -3.72
CA GLY A 183 -33.96 -5.04 -4.05
C GLY A 183 -33.09 -4.00 -3.31
N ASP A 184 -33.56 -2.75 -3.32
CA ASP A 184 -32.87 -1.62 -2.70
C ASP A 184 -32.84 -1.71 -1.17
N VAL A 185 -31.81 -1.12 -0.56
CA VAL A 185 -31.68 -1.03 0.90
C VAL A 185 -32.85 -0.27 1.51
N ASN A 186 -33.55 -0.90 2.45
CA ASN A 186 -34.67 -0.26 3.14
C ASN A 186 -34.20 0.64 4.28
N VAL A 187 -34.95 1.71 4.53
CA VAL A 187 -34.74 2.62 5.66
C VAL A 187 -35.82 2.39 6.71
N ILE A 188 -35.42 2.22 7.97
CA ILE A 188 -36.33 2.06 9.11
C ILE A 188 -36.08 3.15 10.15
N ALA A 189 -37.02 3.31 11.08
CA ALA A 189 -36.80 4.05 12.31
C ALA A 189 -36.56 3.05 13.46
N PRO A 190 -35.43 3.14 14.19
CA PRO A 190 -35.16 2.21 15.29
C PRO A 190 -36.18 2.36 16.41
N VAL A 191 -36.62 1.22 16.97
CA VAL A 191 -37.60 1.17 18.05
C VAL A 191 -36.87 1.11 19.40
N ALA A 192 -37.14 2.07 20.27
CA ALA A 192 -36.49 2.14 21.58
C ALA A 192 -36.71 0.85 22.40
N GLY A 193 -35.62 0.29 22.93
CA GLY A 193 -35.64 -0.95 23.71
C GLY A 193 -35.72 -2.24 22.89
N GLN A 194 -35.72 -2.14 21.56
CA GLN A 194 -35.72 -3.28 20.64
C GLN A 194 -34.40 -3.30 19.87
N GLN A 195 -33.73 -4.46 19.85
CA GLN A 195 -32.47 -4.62 19.12
C GLN A 195 -32.76 -4.75 17.63
N ALA A 196 -32.37 -3.74 16.85
CA ALA A 196 -32.36 -3.82 15.40
C ALA A 196 -31.28 -4.79 14.92
N ALA A 197 -31.42 -5.27 13.69
CA ALA A 197 -30.47 -6.15 13.04
C ALA A 197 -30.33 -5.79 11.55
N VAL A 198 -29.27 -6.28 10.93
CA VAL A 198 -29.08 -6.20 9.49
C VAL A 198 -28.72 -7.57 8.94
N THR A 199 -29.41 -7.99 7.88
CA THR A 199 -29.08 -9.19 7.11
C THR A 199 -28.42 -8.77 5.81
N PHE A 200 -27.26 -9.34 5.49
CA PHE A 200 -26.46 -8.92 4.35
C PHE A 200 -25.63 -10.08 3.77
N GLY A 201 -25.30 -9.98 2.49
CA GLY A 201 -24.41 -10.92 1.82
C GLY A 201 -22.97 -10.82 2.32
N ALA A 202 -22.22 -11.92 2.29
CA ALA A 202 -20.89 -12.00 2.88
C ALA A 202 -19.85 -11.04 2.25
N GLY A 203 -20.14 -10.47 1.08
CA GLY A 203 -19.28 -9.56 0.35
C GLY A 203 -19.28 -8.10 0.85
N TYR A 204 -20.07 -7.71 1.84
CA TYR A 204 -20.05 -6.31 2.34
C TYR A 204 -18.78 -5.98 3.13
N GLY A 205 -18.12 -4.88 2.75
CA GLY A 205 -17.10 -4.22 3.57
C GLY A 205 -17.71 -3.52 4.78
N THR A 206 -16.89 -3.23 5.79
CA THR A 206 -17.32 -2.54 7.01
C THR A 206 -17.82 -1.12 6.75
N GLN A 207 -17.13 -0.36 5.90
CA GLN A 207 -17.55 1.01 5.56
C GLN A 207 -18.83 0.98 4.73
N GLU A 208 -18.81 0.24 3.62
CA GLU A 208 -19.96 0.01 2.73
C GLU A 208 -21.22 -0.39 3.52
N LEU A 209 -21.10 -1.30 4.49
CA LEU A 209 -22.20 -1.72 5.36
C LEU A 209 -22.72 -0.57 6.24
N ASN A 210 -21.84 0.19 6.88
CA ASN A 210 -22.23 1.28 7.77
C ASN A 210 -22.83 2.48 7.01
N GLU A 211 -22.30 2.81 5.84
CA GLU A 211 -22.86 3.84 4.95
C GLU A 211 -24.27 3.46 4.48
N ALA A 212 -24.48 2.20 4.11
CA ALA A 212 -25.77 1.71 3.65
C ALA A 212 -26.87 1.79 4.73
N ILE A 213 -26.51 1.66 6.01
CA ILE A 213 -27.49 1.67 7.13
C ILE A 213 -27.60 3.01 7.88
N ASP A 214 -26.68 3.96 7.66
CA ASP A 214 -26.74 5.30 8.29
C ASP A 214 -28.08 6.05 8.05
N PRO A 215 -28.75 5.93 6.88
CA PRO A 215 -30.07 6.53 6.71
C PRO A 215 -31.11 6.07 7.75
N SER A 216 -30.95 4.86 8.31
CA SER A 216 -31.78 4.34 9.40
C SER A 216 -31.32 4.81 10.79
N LYS A 217 -30.29 5.66 10.87
CA LYS A 217 -29.64 6.13 12.12
C LYS A 217 -29.14 4.98 12.99
N LEU A 218 -28.67 3.94 12.33
CA LEU A 218 -28.08 2.74 12.89
C LEU A 218 -26.62 2.62 12.45
N PHE A 219 -25.85 1.84 13.20
CA PHE A 219 -24.51 1.41 12.81
C PHE A 219 -24.29 -0.04 13.25
N THR A 220 -23.30 -0.69 12.68
CA THR A 220 -22.81 -2.01 13.08
C THR A 220 -21.35 -1.91 13.49
N LEU A 221 -20.93 -2.74 14.46
CA LEU A 221 -19.50 -2.91 14.70
C LEU A 221 -18.83 -3.47 13.45
N GLY A 222 -17.63 -2.99 13.16
CA GLY A 222 -16.77 -3.59 12.16
C GLY A 222 -15.31 -3.28 12.41
N ALA A 223 -14.46 -3.76 11.51
CA ALA A 223 -13.02 -3.57 11.60
C ALA A 223 -12.67 -2.09 11.56
N ALA A 224 -11.42 -1.73 11.89
CA ALA A 224 -10.96 -0.35 11.71
C ALA A 224 -10.64 -0.01 10.24
N HIS A 225 -10.59 -1.00 9.35
CA HIS A 225 -10.31 -0.81 7.93
C HIS A 225 -11.58 -1.06 7.12
N GLY A 226 -12.04 -0.06 6.35
CA GLY A 226 -13.36 -0.08 5.70
C GLY A 226 -13.60 -1.26 4.75
N SER A 227 -12.56 -1.72 4.05
CA SER A 227 -12.69 -2.83 3.08
C SER A 227 -12.69 -4.23 3.69
N VAL A 228 -12.44 -4.38 4.99
CA VAL A 228 -12.53 -5.69 5.67
C VAL A 228 -13.97 -6.17 5.68
N ARG A 229 -14.17 -7.40 5.20
CA ARG A 229 -15.48 -7.99 4.99
C ARG A 229 -16.07 -8.45 6.31
N THR A 230 -17.16 -7.81 6.73
CA THR A 230 -17.67 -7.93 8.10
C THR A 230 -18.03 -9.36 8.47
N ALA A 231 -18.66 -10.12 7.56
CA ALA A 231 -19.05 -11.51 7.79
C ALA A 231 -17.93 -12.54 7.54
N GLY A 232 -16.80 -12.10 6.97
CA GLY A 232 -15.69 -12.98 6.59
C GLY A 232 -14.84 -13.45 7.78
N GLY A 233 -13.54 -13.67 7.54
CA GLY A 233 -12.59 -14.09 8.57
C GLY A 233 -12.54 -13.17 9.79
N TYR A 234 -12.93 -11.89 9.64
CA TYR A 234 -13.03 -10.92 10.72
C TYR A 234 -14.01 -11.36 11.83
N ALA A 235 -15.33 -11.41 11.56
CA ALA A 235 -16.29 -11.81 12.58
C ALA A 235 -16.17 -13.29 12.94
N GLN A 236 -15.68 -14.13 12.02
CA GLN A 236 -15.55 -15.56 12.27
C GLN A 236 -14.41 -15.94 13.23
N ALA A 237 -13.48 -15.02 13.50
CA ALA A 237 -12.34 -15.23 14.39
C ALA A 237 -12.41 -14.42 15.69
N GLY A 238 -13.47 -13.64 15.90
CA GLY A 238 -13.61 -12.70 17.00
C GLY A 238 -13.94 -11.31 16.48
N GLY A 239 -12.97 -10.64 15.86
CA GLY A 239 -13.15 -9.31 15.27
C GLY A 239 -13.27 -8.21 16.32
N HIS A 240 -12.18 -7.51 16.59
CA HIS A 240 -12.22 -6.31 17.44
C HIS A 240 -12.66 -5.08 16.64
N ALA A 241 -13.31 -4.12 17.29
CA ALA A 241 -13.85 -2.91 16.69
C ALA A 241 -13.54 -1.68 17.57
N PRO A 242 -13.63 -0.46 17.02
CA PRO A 242 -13.40 0.77 17.78
C PRO A 242 -14.28 0.88 19.05
N LEU A 243 -15.48 0.29 19.01
CA LEU A 243 -16.46 0.27 20.10
C LEU A 243 -16.68 -1.11 20.74
N SER A 244 -15.74 -2.04 20.59
CA SER A 244 -15.89 -3.39 21.14
C SER A 244 -16.06 -3.43 22.65
N SER A 245 -15.39 -2.58 23.42
CA SER A 245 -15.57 -2.51 24.88
C SER A 245 -17.00 -2.16 25.27
N LYS A 246 -17.74 -1.43 24.42
CA LYS A 246 -19.15 -1.06 24.69
C LYS A 246 -20.14 -2.15 24.25
N TYR A 247 -19.89 -2.81 23.12
CA TYR A 247 -20.89 -3.69 22.48
C TYR A 247 -20.50 -5.17 22.39
N GLY A 248 -19.24 -5.52 22.64
CA GLY A 248 -18.67 -6.86 22.47
C GLY A 248 -17.81 -6.96 21.19
N LEU A 249 -17.27 -8.15 20.92
CA LEU A 249 -16.56 -8.42 19.67
C LEU A 249 -17.55 -8.57 18.51
N ALA A 250 -17.07 -8.55 17.27
CA ALA A 250 -17.89 -8.76 16.07
C ALA A 250 -18.58 -10.13 16.10
N ALA A 251 -17.88 -11.17 16.54
CA ALA A 251 -18.43 -12.50 16.80
C ALA A 251 -19.61 -12.46 17.80
N ASP A 252 -19.59 -11.55 18.77
CA ASP A 252 -20.68 -11.38 19.75
C ASP A 252 -21.90 -10.61 19.15
N GLN A 253 -21.73 -9.98 17.98
CA GLN A 253 -22.81 -9.28 17.26
C GLN A 253 -23.60 -10.19 16.32
N VAL A 254 -23.05 -11.34 15.94
CA VAL A 254 -23.69 -12.24 14.97
C VAL A 254 -24.90 -12.92 15.59
N LEU A 255 -26.02 -12.88 14.87
CA LEU A 255 -27.29 -13.50 15.24
C LEU A 255 -27.56 -14.76 14.40
N GLU A 256 -27.05 -14.79 13.17
CA GLU A 256 -27.21 -15.90 12.24
C GLU A 256 -26.16 -15.87 11.12
N TYR A 257 -25.78 -17.05 10.64
CA TYR A 257 -25.09 -17.24 9.37
C TYR A 257 -25.87 -18.18 8.46
N LYS A 258 -25.83 -17.91 7.14
CA LYS A 258 -26.11 -18.92 6.13
C LYS A 258 -24.80 -19.42 5.56
N VAL A 259 -24.65 -20.74 5.51
CA VAL A 259 -23.36 -21.42 5.33
C VAL A 259 -23.52 -22.50 4.28
N VAL A 260 -22.60 -22.56 3.31
CA VAL A 260 -22.46 -23.72 2.43
C VAL A 260 -21.48 -24.69 3.08
N THR A 261 -21.96 -25.89 3.44
CA THR A 261 -21.18 -26.96 4.10
C THR A 261 -20.35 -27.76 3.10
N ALA A 262 -19.50 -28.68 3.58
CA ALA A 262 -18.53 -29.40 2.75
C ALA A 262 -19.18 -30.34 1.70
N ASP A 263 -20.43 -30.75 1.95
CA ASP A 263 -21.28 -31.47 0.99
C ASP A 263 -21.98 -30.54 -0.03
N GLY A 264 -21.77 -29.22 0.10
CA GLY A 264 -22.31 -28.17 -0.74
C GLY A 264 -23.78 -27.82 -0.47
N GLU A 265 -24.32 -28.21 0.69
CA GLU A 265 -25.67 -27.82 1.11
C GLU A 265 -25.68 -26.46 1.81
N LEU A 266 -26.74 -25.68 1.60
CA LEU A 266 -26.95 -24.41 2.28
C LEU A 266 -27.70 -24.65 3.59
N VAL A 267 -27.08 -24.30 4.72
CA VAL A 267 -27.67 -24.44 6.05
C VAL A 267 -27.76 -23.10 6.77
N VAL A 268 -28.73 -22.98 7.67
CA VAL A 268 -28.88 -21.84 8.59
C VAL A 268 -28.28 -22.21 9.94
N ALA A 269 -27.30 -21.44 10.39
CA ALA A 269 -26.66 -21.56 11.70
C ALA A 269 -27.01 -20.36 12.58
N ASN A 270 -27.79 -20.59 13.63
CA ASN A 270 -28.19 -19.58 14.62
C ASN A 270 -28.42 -20.23 16.00
N SER A 271 -29.03 -19.51 16.94
CA SER A 271 -29.23 -20.02 18.31
C SER A 271 -30.30 -21.14 18.45
N VAL A 272 -31.01 -21.49 17.38
CA VAL A 272 -32.03 -22.56 17.38
C VAL A 272 -31.82 -23.63 16.30
N SER A 273 -30.88 -23.44 15.37
CA SER A 273 -30.60 -24.34 14.23
C SER A 273 -29.10 -24.42 13.98
N ASN A 274 -28.55 -25.63 13.79
CA ASN A 274 -27.10 -25.88 13.65
C ASN A 274 -26.28 -25.12 14.70
N THR A 275 -26.68 -25.22 15.98
CA THR A 275 -26.18 -24.38 17.08
C THR A 275 -24.71 -24.61 17.41
N ASP A 276 -24.22 -25.83 17.16
CA ASP A 276 -22.82 -26.21 17.22
C ASP A 276 -22.00 -25.52 16.12
N LEU A 277 -22.45 -25.56 14.87
CA LEU A 277 -21.84 -24.81 13.77
C LEU A 277 -21.87 -23.30 14.02
N PHE A 278 -22.98 -22.78 14.53
CA PHE A 278 -23.12 -21.36 14.87
C PHE A 278 -22.12 -20.93 15.94
N TRP A 279 -21.94 -21.76 16.97
CA TRP A 279 -20.92 -21.54 17.99
C TRP A 279 -19.51 -21.56 17.38
N ALA A 280 -19.20 -22.54 16.52
CA ALA A 280 -17.90 -22.66 15.87
C ALA A 280 -17.57 -21.46 14.96
N LEU A 281 -18.53 -21.02 14.14
CA LEU A 281 -18.37 -19.87 13.24
C LEU A 281 -18.21 -18.53 13.96
N ARG A 282 -18.50 -18.44 15.25
CA ARG A 282 -18.29 -17.23 16.07
C ARG A 282 -17.00 -17.35 16.87
N GLY A 283 -15.85 -17.44 16.20
CA GLY A 283 -14.53 -17.45 16.85
C GLY A 283 -13.55 -18.55 16.37
N GLY A 284 -14.03 -19.56 15.65
CA GLY A 284 -13.24 -20.69 15.17
C GLY A 284 -12.34 -20.36 13.97
N GLY A 285 -12.52 -19.19 13.35
CA GLY A 285 -11.76 -18.76 12.17
C GLY A 285 -12.48 -19.04 10.85
N GLY A 286 -12.30 -18.14 9.89
CA GLY A 286 -12.91 -18.25 8.55
C GLY A 286 -12.30 -19.37 7.71
N GLY A 287 -13.06 -19.85 6.72
CA GLY A 287 -12.58 -20.85 5.76
C GLY A 287 -12.38 -22.26 6.33
N THR A 288 -12.89 -22.54 7.53
CA THR A 288 -12.67 -23.82 8.23
C THR A 288 -13.93 -24.68 8.33
N PHE A 289 -15.08 -24.12 8.70
CA PHE A 289 -16.29 -24.93 8.97
C PHE A 289 -17.28 -24.99 7.80
N GLY A 290 -17.09 -24.11 6.81
CA GLY A 290 -18.02 -23.88 5.72
C GLY A 290 -17.81 -22.48 5.12
N ILE A 291 -18.52 -22.20 4.03
CA ILE A 291 -18.49 -20.90 3.37
C ILE A 291 -19.68 -20.08 3.83
N VAL A 292 -19.44 -19.07 4.66
CA VAL A 292 -20.47 -18.08 5.03
C VAL A 292 -20.82 -17.25 3.80
N VAL A 293 -22.09 -17.30 3.40
CA VAL A 293 -22.61 -16.58 2.22
C VAL A 293 -23.50 -15.40 2.58
N GLU A 294 -24.15 -15.44 3.76
CA GLU A 294 -24.93 -14.34 4.32
C GLU A 294 -24.77 -14.33 5.85
N ALA A 295 -24.89 -13.14 6.45
CA ALA A 295 -24.92 -12.97 7.90
C ALA A 295 -26.07 -12.06 8.33
N THR A 296 -26.61 -12.33 9.52
CA THR A 296 -27.45 -11.37 10.24
C THR A 296 -26.74 -10.95 11.51
N ILE A 297 -26.53 -9.64 11.71
CA ILE A 297 -25.84 -9.09 12.88
C ILE A 297 -26.69 -8.01 13.58
N LYS A 298 -26.40 -7.74 14.85
CA LYS A 298 -27.00 -6.64 15.62
C LYS A 298 -26.62 -5.29 15.01
N ALA A 299 -27.60 -4.40 14.88
CA ALA A 299 -27.41 -3.00 14.51
C ALA A 299 -27.85 -2.10 15.68
N HIS A 300 -27.05 -1.08 15.99
CA HIS A 300 -27.19 -0.24 17.18
C HIS A 300 -27.51 1.21 16.78
N PRO A 301 -28.23 2.00 17.60
CA PRO A 301 -28.40 3.42 17.36
C PRO A 301 -27.05 4.13 17.22
N SER A 302 -26.89 4.96 16.19
CA SER A 302 -25.64 5.70 15.91
C SER A 302 -25.38 6.73 17.01
N PRO A 303 -24.29 6.61 17.80
CA PRO A 303 -23.95 7.58 18.83
C PRO A 303 -23.19 8.79 18.27
N SER A 304 -23.16 9.88 19.05
CA SER A 304 -22.16 10.93 18.88
C SER A 304 -20.81 10.43 19.42
N MET A 305 -19.72 10.88 18.81
CA MET A 305 -18.36 10.45 19.12
C MET A 305 -17.49 11.64 19.53
N ASN A 306 -16.74 11.49 20.62
CA ASN A 306 -15.60 12.36 20.90
C ASN A 306 -14.32 11.59 20.61
N VAL A 307 -13.38 12.22 19.92
CA VAL A 307 -12.06 11.65 19.59
C VAL A 307 -10.97 12.57 20.10
N ILE A 308 -9.97 11.99 20.75
CA ILE A 308 -8.71 12.65 21.06
C ILE A 308 -7.59 11.93 20.33
N GLN A 309 -6.79 12.72 19.62
CA GLN A 309 -5.50 12.30 19.12
C GLN A 309 -4.41 12.96 19.96
N TRP A 310 -3.41 12.20 20.34
CA TRP A 310 -2.26 12.75 21.03
C TRP A 310 -0.96 12.14 20.56
N TRP A 311 0.12 12.91 20.69
CA TRP A 311 1.47 12.54 20.32
C TRP A 311 2.43 13.01 21.41
N ILE A 312 3.35 12.14 21.85
CA ILE A 312 4.35 12.45 22.88
C ILE A 312 5.71 11.84 22.48
N ASN A 313 6.78 12.62 22.64
CA ASN A 313 8.14 12.23 22.26
C ASN A 313 9.04 12.01 23.48
N ALA A 314 10.06 11.17 23.29
CA ALA A 314 11.27 11.23 24.09
C ALA A 314 12.16 12.41 23.62
N THR A 315 12.90 13.01 24.55
CA THR A 315 13.84 14.12 24.27
C THR A 315 15.09 13.67 23.50
N ASN A 316 15.41 12.36 23.54
CA ASN A 316 16.51 11.77 22.78
C ASN A 316 15.97 10.87 21.67
N GLY A 317 16.32 11.16 20.42
CA GLY A 317 15.81 10.46 19.25
C GLY A 317 16.47 9.12 18.94
N GLU A 318 17.68 8.86 19.47
CA GLU A 318 18.51 7.70 19.09
C GLU A 318 18.41 6.51 20.07
N ASP A 319 18.15 6.74 21.36
CA ASP A 319 17.95 5.71 22.38
C ASP A 319 16.95 6.21 23.44
N PRO A 320 15.76 5.59 23.57
CA PRO A 320 14.76 6.00 24.56
C PRO A 320 15.30 5.81 25.98
N SER A 321 15.21 6.87 26.80
CA SER A 321 15.55 6.81 28.21
C SER A 321 14.71 5.76 28.95
N GLN A 322 15.16 5.34 30.13
CA GLN A 322 14.31 4.55 31.03
C GLN A 322 12.96 5.26 31.30
N GLY A 323 12.95 6.59 31.34
CA GLY A 323 11.74 7.38 31.52
C GLY A 323 10.70 7.23 30.40
N PHE A 324 11.11 6.96 29.16
CA PHE A 324 10.17 6.64 28.08
C PHE A 324 9.41 5.33 28.34
N TRP A 325 10.14 4.28 28.73
CA TRP A 325 9.52 2.98 29.04
C TRP A 325 8.69 3.02 30.32
N ASP A 326 9.10 3.83 31.31
CA ASP A 326 8.31 4.09 32.51
C ASP A 326 7.01 4.85 32.16
N ALA A 327 7.06 5.81 31.24
CA ALA A 327 5.87 6.51 30.74
C ALA A 327 4.94 5.58 29.94
N ALA A 328 5.49 4.70 29.11
CA ALA A 328 4.73 3.68 28.39
C ALA A 328 4.06 2.70 29.37
N ALA A 329 4.79 2.20 30.36
CA ALA A 329 4.24 1.34 31.41
C ALA A 329 3.14 2.03 32.22
N TYR A 330 3.33 3.30 32.56
CA TYR A 330 2.32 4.11 33.23
C TYR A 330 1.04 4.23 32.40
N LEU A 331 1.15 4.56 31.10
CA LEU A 331 0.01 4.57 30.19
C LEU A 331 -0.74 3.22 30.25
N HIS A 332 -0.02 2.10 30.06
CA HIS A 332 -0.61 0.76 30.08
C HIS A 332 -1.34 0.46 31.39
N SER A 333 -0.79 0.87 32.54
CA SER A 333 -1.41 0.70 33.86
C SER A 333 -2.75 1.43 34.03
N GLU A 334 -2.92 2.54 33.30
CA GLU A 334 -4.12 3.38 33.35
C GLU A 334 -5.19 2.94 32.34
N LEU A 335 -4.82 2.20 31.29
CA LEU A 335 -5.74 1.73 30.24
C LEU A 335 -7.00 1.03 30.78
N PRO A 336 -6.92 0.10 31.76
CA PRO A 336 -8.11 -0.52 32.34
C PRO A 336 -9.04 0.50 33.01
N THR A 337 -8.49 1.48 33.73
CA THR A 337 -9.25 2.50 34.46
C THR A 337 -9.97 3.45 33.51
N ILE A 338 -9.33 3.87 32.41
CA ILE A 338 -9.99 4.73 31.42
C ILE A 338 -10.99 3.95 30.56
N ASN A 339 -10.75 2.66 30.30
CA ASN A 339 -11.72 1.79 29.64
C ASN A 339 -13.01 1.64 30.44
N GLU A 340 -12.90 1.51 31.77
CA GLU A 340 -14.05 1.51 32.69
C GLU A 340 -14.84 2.84 32.65
N LYS A 341 -14.25 3.93 32.14
CA LYS A 341 -14.90 5.21 31.86
C LYS A 341 -15.42 5.34 30.42
N GLY A 342 -15.34 4.28 29.62
CA GLY A 342 -15.81 4.23 28.24
C GLY A 342 -14.78 4.63 27.18
N VAL A 343 -13.50 4.82 27.55
CA VAL A 343 -12.42 5.13 26.60
C VAL A 343 -11.94 3.87 25.89
N GLN A 344 -11.80 3.96 24.57
CA GLN A 344 -11.42 2.85 23.69
C GLN A 344 -10.58 3.40 22.54
N GLY A 345 -9.86 2.56 21.81
CA GLY A 345 -9.16 3.00 20.61
C GLY A 345 -7.78 2.37 20.41
N TYR A 346 -6.93 3.10 19.72
CA TYR A 346 -5.69 2.59 19.14
C TYR A 346 -4.51 3.47 19.52
N TYR A 347 -3.40 2.85 19.91
CA TYR A 347 -2.16 3.55 20.21
C TYR A 347 -0.95 2.82 19.64
N TYR A 348 0.12 3.57 19.45
CA TYR A 348 1.35 3.12 18.84
C TYR A 348 2.51 3.56 19.74
N VAL A 349 3.38 2.61 20.03
CA VAL A 349 4.67 2.86 20.69
C VAL A 349 5.74 2.64 19.63
N TYR A 350 6.47 3.70 19.35
CA TYR A 350 7.66 3.71 18.50
C TYR A 350 8.92 3.67 19.37
N PRO A 351 10.12 3.51 18.78
CA PRO A 351 11.36 3.52 19.54
C PRO A 351 11.56 4.79 20.39
N ASN A 352 11.06 5.95 19.95
CA ASN A 352 11.28 7.24 20.63
C ASN A 352 10.01 8.09 20.79
N ALA A 353 8.83 7.55 20.48
CA ALA A 353 7.59 8.30 20.52
C ALA A 353 6.38 7.41 20.82
N MET A 354 5.30 8.00 21.30
CA MET A 354 4.00 7.36 21.38
C MET A 354 2.94 8.26 20.76
N LYS A 355 1.98 7.64 20.07
CA LYS A 355 0.77 8.33 19.61
C LYS A 355 -0.46 7.51 19.90
N ALA A 356 -1.61 8.16 19.98
CA ALA A 356 -2.86 7.45 20.06
C ALA A 356 -4.02 8.22 19.44
N THR A 357 -5.03 7.44 19.07
CA THR A 357 -6.38 7.89 18.75
C THR A 357 -7.33 7.14 19.69
N PHE A 358 -7.90 7.86 20.66
CA PHE A 358 -8.87 7.32 21.59
C PHE A 358 -10.21 8.00 21.42
N LEU A 359 -11.27 7.25 21.71
CA LEU A 359 -12.64 7.66 21.49
C LEU A 359 -13.51 7.36 22.70
N THR A 360 -14.59 8.12 22.82
CA THR A 360 -15.71 7.91 23.75
C THR A 360 -17.02 8.19 23.02
N THR A 361 -18.10 7.53 23.45
CA THR A 361 -19.45 7.78 22.91
C THR A 361 -20.28 8.58 23.90
N THR A 362 -21.17 9.44 23.41
CA THR A 362 -22.18 10.10 24.23
C THR A 362 -23.54 10.10 23.52
N ASP A 363 -24.61 9.96 24.30
CA ASP A 363 -26.00 10.13 23.82
C ASP A 363 -26.41 11.62 23.84
N GLU A 364 -25.58 12.48 24.44
CA GLU A 364 -25.71 13.93 24.47
C GLU A 364 -24.83 14.58 23.39
N GLN A 365 -24.62 15.90 23.47
CA GLN A 365 -23.66 16.58 22.60
C GLN A 365 -22.22 16.20 23.00
N PRO A 366 -21.29 16.10 22.03
CA PRO A 366 -19.86 15.98 22.30
C PRO A 366 -19.34 17.01 23.31
N ASP A 367 -18.46 16.58 24.22
CA ASP A 367 -17.91 17.38 25.31
C ASP A 367 -16.40 17.15 25.43
N GLN A 368 -15.63 18.06 24.83
CA GLN A 368 -14.17 18.03 24.87
C GLN A 368 -13.60 18.26 26.27
N GLU A 369 -14.30 18.99 27.15
CA GLU A 369 -13.83 19.21 28.53
C GLU A 369 -13.86 17.90 29.33
N ALA A 370 -14.91 17.10 29.14
CA ALA A 370 -15.01 15.77 29.75
C ALA A 370 -13.90 14.83 29.28
N VAL A 371 -13.57 14.85 27.98
CA VAL A 371 -12.45 14.04 27.43
C VAL A 371 -11.11 14.55 27.95
N SER A 372 -10.90 15.87 27.97
CA SER A 372 -9.68 16.48 28.50
C SER A 372 -9.48 16.17 29.98
N ALA A 373 -10.55 16.15 30.79
CA ALA A 373 -10.48 15.82 32.21
C ALA A 373 -9.99 14.37 32.48
N ILE A 374 -10.17 13.46 31.52
CA ILE A 374 -9.62 12.10 31.57
C ILE A 374 -8.14 12.09 31.16
N TRP A 375 -7.80 12.74 30.05
CA TRP A 375 -6.48 12.60 29.41
C TRP A 375 -5.40 13.54 29.96
N THR A 376 -5.73 14.77 30.33
CA THR A 376 -4.73 15.75 30.79
C THR A 376 -3.90 15.24 31.97
N PRO A 377 -4.48 14.67 33.05
CA PRO A 377 -3.67 14.17 34.17
C PRO A 377 -2.72 13.02 33.77
N ILE A 378 -3.12 12.18 32.82
CA ILE A 378 -2.32 11.06 32.32
C ILE A 378 -1.16 11.59 31.48
N LEU A 379 -1.45 12.47 30.52
CA LEU A 379 -0.43 13.04 29.62
C LEU A 379 0.56 13.93 30.39
N ASP A 380 0.11 14.71 31.37
CA ASP A 380 0.98 15.51 32.24
C ASP A 380 1.91 14.61 33.07
N LYS A 381 1.38 13.49 33.57
CA LYS A 381 2.17 12.51 34.32
C LYS A 381 3.19 11.81 33.42
N MET A 382 2.82 11.45 32.18
CA MET A 382 3.73 10.89 31.17
C MET A 382 4.86 11.88 30.81
N ALA A 383 4.52 13.15 30.60
CA ALA A 383 5.50 14.20 30.31
C ALA A 383 6.43 14.50 31.50
N GLY A 384 6.03 14.13 32.73
CA GLY A 384 6.83 14.28 33.93
C GLY A 384 7.93 13.23 34.13
N PHE A 385 7.98 12.17 33.32
CA PHE A 385 9.07 11.18 33.37
C PHE A 385 10.34 11.73 32.71
N GLU A 386 11.49 11.19 33.13
CA GLU A 386 12.79 11.69 32.70
C GLU A 386 12.99 11.51 31.18
N GLY A 387 13.26 12.62 30.49
CA GLY A 387 13.51 12.60 29.04
C GLY A 387 12.23 12.49 28.20
N MET A 388 11.07 12.90 28.73
CA MET A 388 9.83 13.04 27.98
C MET A 388 9.53 14.51 27.66
N GLU A 389 8.92 14.75 26.50
CA GLU A 389 8.38 16.05 26.11
C GLU A 389 6.89 16.17 26.45
N PRO A 390 6.34 17.40 26.58
CA PRO A 390 4.90 17.59 26.68
C PRO A 390 4.14 16.99 25.49
N ALA A 391 3.00 16.36 25.75
CA ALA A 391 2.17 15.80 24.70
C ALA A 391 1.47 16.91 23.89
N THR A 392 1.37 16.71 22.58
CA THR A 392 0.47 17.46 21.71
C THR A 392 -0.88 16.74 21.66
N THR A 393 -1.98 17.49 21.69
CA THR A 393 -3.34 16.92 21.62
C THR A 393 -4.17 17.61 20.54
N LYS A 394 -5.07 16.85 19.90
CA LYS A 394 -6.12 17.33 19.00
C LYS A 394 -7.43 16.65 19.41
N PHE A 395 -8.53 17.38 19.33
CA PHE A 395 -9.87 16.90 19.67
C PHE A 395 -10.78 17.03 18.46
N TYR A 396 -11.64 16.03 18.26
CA TYR A 396 -12.64 16.01 17.20
C TYR A 396 -13.96 15.50 17.75
N ASP A 397 -15.03 16.07 17.24
CA ASP A 397 -16.39 15.73 17.61
C ASP A 397 -17.14 15.33 16.34
N PHE A 398 -17.81 14.18 16.37
CA PHE A 398 -18.60 13.68 15.26
C PHE A 398 -20.04 13.44 15.68
N ALA A 399 -20.99 13.81 14.83
CA ALA A 399 -22.41 13.70 15.13
C ALA A 399 -22.96 12.28 14.95
N SER A 400 -22.21 11.39 14.31
CA SER A 400 -22.60 10.00 14.07
C SER A 400 -21.39 9.07 13.98
N TYR A 401 -21.63 7.75 14.13
CA TYR A 401 -20.60 6.74 13.91
C TYR A 401 -20.10 6.72 12.47
N ALA A 402 -20.96 6.90 11.46
CA ALA A 402 -20.56 6.88 10.06
C ALA A 402 -19.62 8.05 9.72
N GLU A 403 -19.92 9.25 10.22
CA GLU A 403 -19.06 10.43 10.06
C GLU A 403 -17.70 10.25 10.73
N PHE A 404 -17.68 9.77 11.99
CA PHE A 404 -16.45 9.39 12.68
C PHE A 404 -15.66 8.35 11.90
N TYR A 405 -16.35 7.29 11.45
CA TYR A 405 -15.71 6.18 10.77
C TYR A 405 -15.08 6.69 9.49
N SER A 406 -15.82 7.37 8.60
CA SER A 406 -15.27 7.96 7.37
C SER A 406 -14.09 8.90 7.62
N ALA A 407 -14.18 9.78 8.62
CA ALA A 407 -13.16 10.80 8.87
C ALA A 407 -11.87 10.27 9.54
N ILE A 408 -11.96 9.21 10.35
CA ILE A 408 -10.84 8.73 11.19
C ILE A 408 -10.35 7.33 10.78
N LEU A 409 -11.26 6.46 10.35
CA LEU A 409 -11.04 5.02 10.13
C LEU A 409 -11.48 4.52 8.73
N GLY A 410 -12.03 5.39 7.90
CA GLY A 410 -12.58 5.05 6.58
C GLY A 410 -11.48 4.54 5.67
N GLU A 411 -11.88 4.01 4.51
CA GLU A 411 -10.99 3.73 3.41
C GLU A 411 -10.21 5.01 3.08
N THR A 412 -8.94 5.05 3.50
CA THR A 412 -7.91 5.64 2.65
C THR A 412 -8.03 4.90 1.32
N GLU A 413 -8.49 5.57 0.27
CA GLU A 413 -8.83 4.97 -1.02
C GLU A 413 -7.68 4.12 -1.59
N CYS A 414 -7.70 2.85 -1.23
CA CYS A 414 -7.32 1.75 -2.09
C CYS A 414 -8.63 1.20 -2.66
N GLY A 415 -9.16 1.88 -3.68
CA GLY A 415 -10.32 1.44 -4.47
C GLY A 415 -11.57 2.28 -4.23
N GLY A 416 -11.95 3.06 -5.24
CA GLY A 416 -13.12 3.92 -5.20
C GLY A 416 -13.75 4.12 -6.58
N ASP A 417 -13.82 3.10 -7.43
CA ASP A 417 -14.86 3.09 -8.47
C ASP A 417 -16.07 2.37 -7.90
N GLY A 418 -16.95 3.16 -7.28
CA GLY A 418 -18.34 2.78 -7.11
C GLY A 418 -18.98 2.63 -8.48
N HIS A 419 -19.50 1.43 -8.75
CA HIS A 419 -20.41 1.08 -9.85
C HIS A 419 -19.76 0.76 -11.22
N ASP A 420 -19.11 -0.41 -11.34
CA ASP A 420 -19.31 -1.19 -12.56
C ASP A 420 -19.22 -2.72 -12.37
N HIS A 421 -19.98 -3.44 -13.18
CA HIS A 421 -20.38 -4.84 -13.02
C HIS A 421 -19.34 -5.90 -13.47
N GLU A 422 -18.02 -5.62 -13.49
CA GLU A 422 -17.01 -6.59 -13.98
C GLU A 422 -16.11 -7.19 -12.88
N HIS A 423 -16.65 -8.09 -12.06
CA HIS A 423 -15.91 -8.77 -10.97
C HIS A 423 -15.16 -10.05 -11.38
N LYS A 424 -15.02 -10.37 -12.68
CA LYS A 424 -14.52 -11.68 -13.12
C LYS A 424 -12.99 -11.82 -13.20
N ARG A 425 -12.21 -10.77 -12.88
CA ARG A 425 -10.74 -10.75 -13.12
C ARG A 425 -9.83 -10.40 -11.92
N SER A 426 -10.35 -10.18 -10.70
CA SER A 426 -9.55 -9.72 -9.55
C SER A 426 -8.65 -10.79 -8.88
N LEU A 427 -8.92 -12.07 -9.14
CA LEU A 427 -8.22 -13.20 -8.52
C LEU A 427 -6.89 -13.55 -9.23
N MET A 428 -6.79 -13.27 -10.53
CA MET A 428 -5.58 -13.54 -11.30
C MET A 428 -4.46 -12.56 -10.91
N LYS A 429 -4.79 -11.26 -10.79
CA LYS A 429 -3.85 -10.19 -10.40
C LYS A 429 -3.17 -10.42 -9.05
N ARG A 430 -3.75 -11.21 -8.16
CA ARG A 430 -3.15 -11.58 -6.86
C ARG A 430 -1.93 -12.49 -6.95
N HIS A 431 -1.68 -13.03 -8.13
CA HIS A 431 -0.58 -13.93 -8.39
C HIS A 431 0.22 -13.56 -9.65
N ASP A 432 -0.18 -12.48 -10.36
CA ASP A 432 0.58 -11.91 -11.48
C ASP A 432 1.82 -11.22 -10.93
N GLY A 433 3.00 -11.80 -11.18
CA GLY A 433 4.30 -11.24 -10.80
C GLY A 433 4.71 -9.99 -11.58
N ASP A 434 3.75 -9.28 -12.20
CA ASP A 434 3.98 -8.20 -13.17
C ASP A 434 3.43 -6.83 -12.70
N HIS A 435 3.01 -6.78 -11.44
CA HIS A 435 2.60 -5.56 -10.75
C HIS A 435 3.29 -5.57 -9.39
N GLY A 436 3.83 -4.43 -8.94
CA GLY A 436 4.36 -4.26 -7.58
C GLY A 436 3.36 -4.56 -6.45
N SER A 437 2.15 -5.02 -6.77
CA SER A 437 1.28 -5.74 -5.84
C SER A 437 1.96 -7.03 -5.38
N MET A 438 2.55 -6.97 -4.19
CA MET A 438 2.98 -8.16 -3.45
C MET A 438 1.91 -9.26 -3.58
N PRO A 439 2.26 -10.51 -3.96
CA PRO A 439 1.38 -11.62 -3.59
C PRO A 439 1.22 -11.50 -2.07
N MET A 440 -0.01 -11.35 -1.58
CA MET A 440 -0.31 -11.08 -0.16
C MET A 440 0.16 -12.25 0.71
N GLY A 441 1.46 -12.29 0.96
CA GLY A 441 2.12 -13.29 1.76
C GLY A 441 1.85 -13.09 3.23
N ILE A 442 2.34 -14.04 4.03
CA ILE A 442 2.30 -13.93 5.48
C ILE A 442 2.97 -12.63 5.90
N ILE A 443 2.19 -11.74 6.49
CA ILE A 443 2.69 -10.48 6.99
C ILE A 443 3.41 -10.79 8.30
N PRO A 444 4.68 -10.37 8.44
CA PRO A 444 5.45 -10.65 9.61
C PRO A 444 4.83 -9.79 10.73
N LEU A 445 4.07 -10.42 11.62
CA LEU A 445 3.51 -9.84 12.83
C LEU A 445 3.25 -10.93 13.88
N ASP A 446 3.13 -10.52 15.14
CA ASP A 446 2.71 -11.41 16.21
C ASP A 446 2.06 -10.61 17.34
N SER A 447 1.28 -11.26 18.20
CA SER A 447 0.48 -10.52 19.19
C SER A 447 0.27 -11.23 20.51
N ARG A 448 -0.17 -10.45 21.51
CA ARG A 448 -0.60 -10.94 22.81
C ARG A 448 -1.79 -10.15 23.33
N LEU A 449 -2.73 -10.86 23.94
CA LEU A 449 -3.82 -10.26 24.70
C LEU A 449 -3.35 -9.99 26.14
N LEU A 450 -3.58 -8.79 26.65
CA LEU A 450 -3.15 -8.36 27.98
C LEU A 450 -4.36 -8.00 28.85
N GLY A 451 -4.48 -8.69 29.99
CA GLY A 451 -5.44 -8.41 31.05
C GLY A 451 -4.96 -7.31 31.99
N LYS A 452 -5.81 -6.94 32.95
CA LYS A 452 -5.55 -5.87 33.90
C LYS A 452 -4.29 -6.13 34.74
N GLU A 453 -4.11 -7.37 35.16
CA GLU A 453 -2.95 -7.86 35.90
C GLU A 453 -1.63 -7.74 35.12
N HIS A 454 -1.66 -7.97 33.81
CA HIS A 454 -0.49 -7.85 32.93
C HIS A 454 -0.12 -6.38 32.71
N LEU A 455 -1.13 -5.54 32.46
CA LEU A 455 -0.96 -4.11 32.22
C LEU A 455 -0.48 -3.34 33.46
N GLN A 456 -0.79 -3.85 34.65
CA GLN A 456 -0.38 -3.26 35.94
C GLN A 456 0.81 -3.98 36.58
N SER A 457 1.44 -4.92 35.85
CA SER A 457 2.62 -5.63 36.31
C SER A 457 3.82 -4.68 36.42
N PRO A 458 4.70 -4.83 37.43
CA PRO A 458 5.96 -4.09 37.48
C PRO A 458 6.89 -4.42 36.29
N ASP A 459 6.69 -5.57 35.63
CA ASP A 459 7.54 -6.04 34.53
C ASP A 459 7.08 -5.52 33.15
N VAL A 460 5.95 -4.81 33.07
CA VAL A 460 5.37 -4.37 31.79
C VAL A 460 6.31 -3.44 31.02
N ALA A 461 7.05 -2.56 31.71
CA ALA A 461 8.03 -1.66 31.09
C ALA A 461 9.11 -2.45 30.35
N GLN A 462 9.65 -3.48 31.01
CA GLN A 462 10.71 -4.32 30.48
C GLN A 462 10.20 -5.19 29.34
N ALA A 463 8.99 -5.75 29.48
CA ALA A 463 8.36 -6.54 28.43
C ALA A 463 8.12 -5.70 27.16
N LEU A 464 7.61 -4.47 27.28
CA LEU A 464 7.44 -3.55 26.15
C LEU A 464 8.78 -3.22 25.49
N LYS A 465 9.80 -2.91 26.28
CA LYS A 465 11.15 -2.61 25.79
C LYS A 465 11.75 -3.77 25.00
N ASP A 466 11.71 -4.97 25.57
CA ASP A 466 12.31 -6.17 24.97
C ASP A 466 11.53 -6.65 23.75
N SER A 467 10.24 -6.30 23.68
CA SER A 467 9.37 -6.63 22.55
C SER A 467 9.42 -5.61 21.43
N MET A 468 9.97 -4.42 21.67
CA MET A 468 10.07 -3.35 20.67
C MET A 468 10.97 -3.81 19.52
N PRO A 469 10.45 -3.90 18.28
CA PRO A 469 11.26 -4.27 17.13
C PRO A 469 12.35 -3.22 16.87
N GLN A 470 13.61 -3.65 16.84
CA GLN A 470 14.77 -2.78 16.64
C GLN A 470 15.14 -2.67 15.14
N VAL A 471 14.14 -2.37 14.33
CA VAL A 471 14.22 -2.31 12.86
C VAL A 471 13.60 -1.01 12.36
N PRO A 472 13.96 -0.51 11.17
CA PRO A 472 13.23 0.58 10.53
C PRO A 472 11.73 0.27 10.51
N ASP A 473 10.90 1.24 10.94
CA ASP A 473 9.43 1.13 11.08
C ASP A 473 8.91 0.14 12.13
N GLY A 474 9.77 -0.36 13.02
CA GLY A 474 9.38 -1.18 14.17
C GLY A 474 8.43 -0.45 15.12
N GLN A 475 7.29 -1.06 15.45
CA GLN A 475 6.33 -0.51 16.41
C GLN A 475 5.62 -1.60 17.22
N LEU A 476 5.24 -1.25 18.44
CA LEU A 476 4.20 -1.97 19.18
C LEU A 476 2.87 -1.23 19.00
N ARG A 477 1.86 -1.93 18.50
CA ARG A 477 0.51 -1.40 18.30
C ARG A 477 -0.42 -1.96 19.36
N GLY A 478 -0.98 -1.09 20.17
CA GLY A 478 -1.94 -1.48 21.19
C GLY A 478 -3.36 -1.06 20.84
N HIS A 479 -4.29 -2.00 20.97
CA HIS A 479 -5.70 -1.80 20.76
C HIS A 479 -6.42 -1.91 22.12
N LEU A 480 -6.92 -0.80 22.66
CA LEU A 480 -7.81 -0.80 23.83
C LEU A 480 -9.24 -1.09 23.36
N VAL A 481 -9.47 -2.35 23.03
CA VAL A 481 -10.70 -2.85 22.39
C VAL A 481 -11.34 -3.99 23.18
N GLY A 482 -10.68 -4.46 24.25
CA GLY A 482 -11.25 -5.37 25.24
C GLY A 482 -11.95 -4.61 26.37
N GLY A 483 -12.13 -5.26 27.52
CA GLY A 483 -12.86 -4.63 28.63
C GLY A 483 -14.38 -4.54 28.40
N GLY A 484 -15.10 -3.97 29.37
CA GLY A 484 -16.55 -3.78 29.31
C GLY A 484 -17.36 -5.00 28.86
N ALA A 485 -18.12 -4.86 27.78
CA ALA A 485 -18.96 -5.92 27.21
C ALA A 485 -18.15 -7.14 26.72
N VAL A 486 -16.87 -6.97 26.36
CA VAL A 486 -16.01 -8.10 25.95
C VAL A 486 -15.73 -9.04 27.12
N LEU A 487 -15.63 -8.53 28.36
CA LEU A 487 -15.35 -9.33 29.57
C LEU A 487 -16.55 -10.17 30.03
N THR A 488 -17.76 -9.73 29.70
CA THR A 488 -19.01 -10.27 30.26
C THR A 488 -19.87 -11.01 29.25
N GLY A 489 -19.50 -11.00 27.97
CA GLY A 489 -20.20 -11.66 26.87
C GLY A 489 -19.48 -12.89 26.33
N GLY A 490 -20.19 -13.65 25.48
CA GLY A 490 -19.59 -14.62 24.56
C GLY A 490 -19.13 -15.96 25.15
N GLU A 491 -19.78 -16.43 26.23
CA GLU A 491 -19.72 -17.86 26.61
C GLU A 491 -20.40 -18.76 25.57
N ASP A 492 -21.24 -18.17 24.72
CA ASP A 492 -21.92 -18.80 23.58
C ASP A 492 -21.13 -18.65 22.26
N THR A 493 -19.89 -18.19 22.32
CA THR A 493 -18.97 -18.11 21.18
C THR A 493 -17.75 -19.00 21.37
N SER A 494 -17.07 -19.31 20.28
CA SER A 494 -15.82 -20.08 20.30
C SER A 494 -14.57 -19.20 20.37
N VAL A 495 -14.74 -17.87 20.46
CA VAL A 495 -13.67 -16.90 20.63
C VAL A 495 -12.75 -17.31 21.78
N LEU A 496 -11.44 -17.18 21.58
CA LEU A 496 -10.42 -17.42 22.59
C LEU A 496 -10.82 -16.85 23.97
N PRO A 497 -10.90 -17.67 25.03
CA PRO A 497 -11.35 -17.22 26.35
C PRO A 497 -10.53 -16.09 26.95
N ALA A 498 -9.25 -15.91 26.55
CA ALA A 498 -8.40 -14.82 27.00
C ALA A 498 -8.99 -13.42 26.68
N TRP A 499 -9.79 -13.28 25.62
CA TRP A 499 -10.52 -12.04 25.34
C TRP A 499 -11.43 -11.62 26.51
N ARG A 500 -11.95 -12.58 27.28
CA ARG A 500 -12.86 -12.32 28.42
C ARG A 500 -12.14 -11.76 29.66
N LYS A 501 -10.81 -11.64 29.60
CA LYS A 501 -9.98 -10.98 30.61
C LYS A 501 -9.17 -9.81 30.04
N ALA A 502 -9.02 -9.76 28.72
CA ALA A 502 -8.15 -8.80 28.05
C ALA A 502 -8.79 -7.40 27.98
N TYR A 503 -7.94 -6.40 28.16
CA TYR A 503 -8.25 -5.00 27.85
C TYR A 503 -7.54 -4.56 26.58
N VAL A 504 -6.29 -5.01 26.41
CA VAL A 504 -5.43 -4.62 25.30
C VAL A 504 -5.11 -5.82 24.43
N HIS A 505 -5.25 -5.65 23.13
CA HIS A 505 -4.60 -6.49 22.13
C HIS A 505 -3.34 -5.78 21.64
N LEU A 506 -2.16 -6.34 21.94
CA LEU A 506 -0.86 -5.72 21.65
C LEU A 506 -0.15 -6.51 20.55
N ILE A 507 0.25 -5.83 19.48
CA ILE A 507 0.81 -6.42 18.27
C ILE A 507 2.22 -5.86 18.07
N GLY A 508 3.20 -6.73 17.81
CA GLY A 508 4.52 -6.33 17.30
C GLY A 508 4.54 -6.37 15.77
N THR A 509 4.95 -5.27 15.13
CA THR A 509 4.98 -5.13 13.66
C THR A 509 6.24 -4.37 13.19
N GLY A 510 6.69 -4.57 11.94
CA GLY A 510 7.90 -3.96 11.34
C GLY A 510 8.67 -4.91 10.41
N ALA A 511 9.67 -4.44 9.67
CA ALA A 511 10.49 -5.30 8.79
C ALA A 511 11.55 -6.10 9.60
N GLY A 512 11.28 -7.35 9.97
CA GLY A 512 12.26 -8.26 10.62
C GLY A 512 11.68 -9.23 11.66
N VAL A 513 12.53 -9.77 12.55
CA VAL A 513 12.12 -10.73 13.60
C VAL A 513 11.42 -10.00 14.76
N PHE A 514 10.10 -10.16 14.92
CA PHE A 514 9.38 -9.68 16.11
C PHE A 514 9.72 -10.51 17.33
N LYS A 515 9.74 -9.83 18.48
CA LYS A 515 10.01 -10.46 19.77
C LYS A 515 8.75 -10.35 20.62
N VAL A 516 7.79 -11.25 20.45
CA VAL A 516 6.58 -11.27 21.31
C VAL A 516 6.77 -12.19 22.53
N ASP A 517 7.87 -12.95 22.60
CA ASP A 517 8.19 -13.80 23.75
C ASP A 517 8.23 -13.07 25.11
N PRO A 518 8.73 -11.82 25.22
CA PRO A 518 8.62 -11.09 26.48
C PRO A 518 7.17 -10.80 26.87
N LEU A 519 6.27 -10.57 25.90
CA LEU A 519 4.83 -10.44 26.15
C LEU A 519 4.18 -11.78 26.52
N ARG A 520 4.61 -12.90 25.91
CA ARG A 520 4.18 -14.25 26.32
C ARG A 520 4.59 -14.55 27.75
N ALA A 521 5.82 -14.19 28.13
CA ALA A 521 6.31 -14.34 29.49
C ALA A 521 5.56 -13.45 30.49
N LEU A 522 5.17 -12.24 30.07
CA LEU A 522 4.34 -11.34 30.88
C LEU A 522 2.91 -11.87 31.08
N ALA A 523 2.34 -12.50 30.05
CA ALA A 523 0.95 -12.98 30.02
C ALA A 523 0.86 -14.46 29.60
N PRO A 524 1.39 -15.40 30.42
CA PRO A 524 1.48 -16.81 30.05
C PRO A 524 0.12 -17.53 30.06
N ASP A 525 -0.88 -16.99 30.76
CA ASP A 525 -2.24 -17.55 30.86
C ASP A 525 -3.23 -16.92 29.86
N SER A 526 -2.71 -16.18 28.88
CA SER A 526 -3.47 -15.48 27.85
C SER A 526 -3.38 -16.20 26.50
N GLY A 527 -3.45 -15.47 25.39
CA GLY A 527 -3.23 -15.98 24.03
C GLY A 527 -3.05 -14.84 23.02
N ALA A 528 -3.23 -15.15 21.74
CA ALA A 528 -3.05 -14.25 20.61
C ALA A 528 -4.33 -14.20 19.76
N TYR A 529 -4.60 -13.06 19.13
CA TYR A 529 -5.74 -12.95 18.23
C TYR A 529 -5.37 -13.59 16.89
N VAL A 530 -6.04 -14.69 16.52
CA VAL A 530 -5.67 -15.50 15.35
C VAL A 530 -5.62 -14.73 14.02
N ASN A 531 -6.37 -13.64 13.84
CA ASN A 531 -6.26 -12.86 12.59
C ASN A 531 -5.02 -11.96 12.57
N GLU A 532 -4.43 -11.61 13.72
CA GLU A 532 -3.30 -10.71 13.86
C GLU A 532 -2.23 -11.37 14.74
N ALA A 533 -1.80 -12.57 14.38
CA ALA A 533 -0.75 -13.32 15.08
C ALA A 533 0.26 -13.94 14.10
N SER A 534 1.31 -14.58 14.61
CA SER A 534 2.30 -15.27 13.77
C SER A 534 1.76 -16.60 13.25
N ALA A 535 1.95 -16.87 11.95
CA ALA A 535 1.73 -18.19 11.35
C ALA A 535 2.65 -19.27 11.94
N LEU A 536 3.78 -18.85 12.53
CA LEU A 536 4.80 -19.71 13.12
C LEU A 536 4.65 -19.86 14.63
N ASN A 537 3.48 -19.52 15.20
CA ASN A 537 3.26 -19.65 16.63
C ASN A 537 3.39 -21.13 17.06
N PRO A 538 4.35 -21.49 17.92
CA PRO A 538 4.58 -22.88 18.33
C PRO A 538 3.54 -23.42 19.32
N ASP A 539 2.66 -22.58 19.86
CA ASP A 539 1.54 -22.97 20.74
C ASP A 539 0.20 -22.51 20.15
N TRP A 540 0.10 -22.47 18.82
CA TRP A 540 -1.01 -21.86 18.08
C TRP A 540 -2.39 -22.36 18.51
N LYS A 541 -2.56 -23.65 18.83
CA LYS A 541 -3.86 -24.21 19.27
C LYS A 541 -4.35 -23.56 20.55
N ASN A 542 -3.47 -23.49 21.55
CA ASN A 542 -3.77 -22.89 22.84
C ASN A 542 -3.85 -21.36 22.73
N ASP A 543 -2.92 -20.74 22.01
CA ASP A 543 -2.89 -19.28 21.85
C ASP A 543 -4.07 -18.75 21.05
N PHE A 544 -4.62 -19.48 20.08
CA PHE A 544 -5.71 -19.01 19.21
C PHE A 544 -7.10 -19.42 19.67
N TRP A 545 -7.26 -20.58 20.34
CA TRP A 545 -8.57 -21.06 20.79
C TRP A 545 -8.58 -21.56 22.24
N GLY A 546 -7.42 -21.87 22.83
CA GLY A 546 -7.31 -22.31 24.21
C GLY A 546 -8.19 -23.52 24.50
N SER A 547 -8.97 -23.47 25.58
CA SER A 547 -9.88 -24.55 25.96
C SER A 547 -11.00 -24.85 24.96
N ASN A 548 -11.21 -23.99 23.95
CA ASN A 548 -12.23 -24.21 22.93
C ASN A 548 -11.75 -25.12 21.79
N TYR A 549 -10.45 -25.37 21.66
CA TYR A 549 -9.88 -26.08 20.51
C TYR A 549 -10.46 -27.48 20.31
N GLU A 550 -10.54 -28.29 21.36
CA GLU A 550 -11.05 -29.67 21.27
C GLU A 550 -12.49 -29.72 20.74
N ARG A 551 -13.36 -28.84 21.24
CA ARG A 551 -14.74 -28.77 20.76
C ARG A 551 -14.83 -28.26 19.32
N LEU A 552 -13.98 -27.29 18.95
CA LEU A 552 -13.88 -26.82 17.57
C LEU A 552 -13.44 -27.96 16.64
N SER A 553 -12.46 -28.77 17.07
CA SER A 553 -11.98 -29.94 16.33
C SER A 553 -13.09 -30.97 16.10
N GLU A 554 -13.84 -31.32 17.15
CA GLU A 554 -14.98 -32.24 17.04
C GLU A 554 -16.03 -31.75 16.02
N ILE A 555 -16.37 -30.46 16.06
CA ILE A 555 -17.34 -29.85 15.12
C ILE A 555 -16.78 -29.82 13.71
N LYS A 556 -15.50 -29.50 13.53
CA LYS A 556 -14.82 -29.53 12.24
C LYS A 556 -14.90 -30.92 11.62
N THR A 557 -14.57 -31.96 12.37
CA THR A 557 -14.67 -33.36 11.90
C THR A 557 -16.11 -33.75 11.55
N GLN A 558 -17.13 -33.21 12.24
CA GLN A 558 -18.53 -33.47 11.93
C GLN A 558 -18.97 -32.82 10.60
N TYR A 559 -18.60 -31.56 10.36
CA TYR A 559 -19.08 -30.79 9.20
C TYR A 559 -18.19 -30.92 7.97
N ASP A 560 -16.92 -31.27 8.13
CA ASP A 560 -15.96 -31.45 7.05
C ASP A 560 -14.96 -32.58 7.36
N PRO A 561 -15.43 -33.85 7.40
CA PRO A 561 -14.59 -35.01 7.72
C PRO A 561 -13.50 -35.29 6.68
N GLU A 562 -13.68 -34.79 5.45
CA GLU A 562 -12.76 -35.01 4.34
C GLU A 562 -11.81 -33.83 4.12
N GLY A 563 -11.89 -32.77 4.95
CA GLY A 563 -11.03 -31.59 4.88
C GLY A 563 -11.13 -30.81 3.57
N VAL A 564 -12.34 -30.64 3.03
CA VAL A 564 -12.62 -29.79 1.86
C VAL A 564 -12.17 -28.35 2.12
N PHE A 565 -12.39 -27.86 3.33
CA PHE A 565 -12.03 -26.53 3.78
C PHE A 565 -10.77 -26.59 4.66
N TRP A 566 -9.61 -26.46 4.05
CA TRP A 566 -8.34 -26.46 4.78
C TRP A 566 -7.66 -25.09 4.69
N VAL A 567 -7.26 -24.56 5.85
CA VAL A 567 -6.49 -23.32 5.99
C VAL A 567 -5.41 -23.53 7.06
N THR A 568 -4.26 -22.87 6.92
CA THR A 568 -3.18 -22.94 7.90
C THR A 568 -2.71 -21.53 8.32
N PRO A 569 -2.57 -21.24 9.62
CA PRO A 569 -3.07 -22.03 10.75
C PRO A 569 -4.61 -22.02 10.80
N GLY A 570 -5.21 -23.16 11.19
CA GLY A 570 -6.66 -23.37 11.25
C GLY A 570 -7.01 -24.60 12.08
N VAL A 571 -8.26 -24.72 12.53
CA VAL A 571 -8.69 -25.90 13.32
C VAL A 571 -8.48 -27.17 12.49
N ASN A 572 -7.80 -28.15 13.09
CA ASN A 572 -7.34 -29.40 12.45
C ASN A 572 -6.39 -29.23 11.26
N ALA A 573 -5.73 -28.08 11.12
CA ALA A 573 -4.77 -27.87 10.04
C ALA A 573 -3.61 -28.88 10.08
N ASP A 574 -3.23 -29.35 11.28
CA ASP A 574 -2.15 -30.30 11.56
C ASP A 574 -2.45 -31.76 11.19
N GLU A 575 -3.69 -32.05 10.79
CA GLU A 575 -4.04 -33.34 10.17
C GLU A 575 -3.54 -33.44 8.72
N TYR A 576 -3.05 -32.33 8.15
CA TYR A 576 -2.60 -32.25 6.78
C TYR A 576 -1.18 -31.67 6.68
N SER A 577 -0.47 -31.99 5.60
CA SER A 577 0.78 -31.33 5.22
C SER A 577 0.90 -31.20 3.71
N ILE A 578 1.85 -30.37 3.29
CA ILE A 578 2.24 -30.27 1.89
C ILE A 578 3.36 -31.27 1.60
N VAL A 579 3.07 -32.28 0.79
CA VAL A 579 4.04 -33.27 0.31
C VAL A 579 4.18 -33.11 -1.19
N GLU A 580 5.36 -32.69 -1.66
CA GLU A 580 5.63 -32.49 -3.10
C GLU A 580 4.61 -31.56 -3.78
N GLY A 581 4.16 -30.50 -3.08
CA GLY A 581 3.16 -29.55 -3.57
C GLY A 581 1.70 -29.99 -3.41
N ARG A 582 1.44 -31.20 -2.88
CA ARG A 582 0.10 -31.73 -2.63
C ARG A 582 -0.32 -31.53 -1.19
N LEU A 583 -1.56 -31.10 -0.98
CA LEU A 583 -2.19 -31.20 0.34
C LEU A 583 -2.54 -32.67 0.61
N CYS A 584 -1.93 -33.26 1.63
CA CYS A 584 -2.10 -34.66 2.00
C CYS A 584 -2.52 -34.78 3.45
N ASN A 585 -3.45 -35.69 3.75
CA ASN A 585 -3.72 -36.13 5.11
C ASN A 585 -2.48 -36.89 5.61
N THR A 586 -1.71 -36.22 6.45
CA THR A 586 -0.55 -36.79 7.11
C THR A 586 -0.72 -36.45 8.57
N ALA A 587 -1.05 -37.43 9.39
CA ALA A 587 -1.01 -37.23 10.84
C ALA A 587 0.37 -36.67 11.21
N SER A 588 0.44 -35.41 11.64
CA SER A 588 1.69 -34.77 12.04
C SER A 588 2.38 -35.64 13.11
N THR A 589 3.71 -35.75 13.03
CA THR A 589 4.51 -36.39 14.09
C THR A 589 4.70 -35.49 15.31
N ASP A 590 4.33 -34.22 15.20
CA ASP A 590 4.35 -33.22 16.28
C ASP A 590 3.05 -32.38 16.21
N PRO A 591 2.08 -32.60 17.10
CA PRO A 591 0.79 -31.92 17.07
C PRO A 591 0.86 -30.43 17.47
N ASP A 592 2.00 -29.98 18.01
CA ASP A 592 2.17 -28.61 18.52
C ASP A 592 2.90 -27.70 17.51
N LEU A 593 3.63 -28.29 16.55
CA LEU A 593 4.17 -27.54 15.42
C LEU A 593 3.04 -27.06 14.50
N ALA A 594 2.99 -25.75 14.22
CA ALA A 594 2.14 -25.22 13.17
C ALA A 594 2.46 -25.95 11.85
N PRO A 595 1.44 -26.44 11.10
CA PRO A 595 1.69 -27.05 9.81
C PRO A 595 2.46 -26.06 8.93
N PRO A 596 3.47 -26.51 8.17
CA PRO A 596 4.27 -25.61 7.36
C PRO A 596 3.34 -24.77 6.50
N SER A 597 3.59 -23.46 6.46
CA SER A 597 2.93 -22.61 5.48
C SER A 597 3.19 -23.20 4.10
N ASP A 598 2.13 -23.34 3.33
CA ASP A 598 2.20 -23.79 1.95
C ASP A 598 2.57 -22.64 1.00
N ASN A 599 2.83 -21.45 1.55
CA ASN A 599 3.40 -20.33 0.83
C ASN A 599 4.89 -20.59 0.56
N LYS A 600 5.25 -20.75 -0.72
CA LYS A 600 6.64 -21.02 -1.15
C LYS A 600 7.61 -19.87 -0.87
N ASN A 601 7.14 -18.67 -0.50
CA ASN A 601 7.99 -17.57 -0.04
C ASN A 601 8.72 -17.91 1.28
N ILE A 602 8.23 -18.86 2.07
CA ILE A 602 8.88 -19.32 3.31
C ILE A 602 9.80 -20.54 3.06
N ALA A 603 9.53 -21.35 2.04
CA ALA A 603 10.23 -22.62 1.80
C ALA A 603 11.60 -22.49 1.10
N ALA A 604 11.95 -21.32 0.56
CA ALA A 604 13.13 -21.13 -0.30
C ALA A 604 14.31 -20.37 0.34
N GLY A 605 14.28 -20.04 1.64
CA GLY A 605 15.34 -19.22 2.25
C GLY A 605 15.48 -17.84 1.58
N ALA A 606 14.37 -17.31 1.08
CA ALA A 606 14.30 -15.97 0.52
C ALA A 606 14.67 -14.95 1.62
N PRO A 607 15.49 -13.93 1.31
CA PRO A 607 15.83 -12.90 2.28
C PRO A 607 14.55 -12.22 2.79
N ASP A 608 14.54 -11.88 4.09
CA ASP A 608 13.53 -11.02 4.72
C ASP A 608 13.37 -9.76 3.87
N ASN A 609 12.33 -9.74 3.03
CA ASN A 609 11.97 -8.57 2.24
C ASN A 609 11.38 -7.55 3.22
N GLY A 610 12.18 -6.52 3.52
CA GLY A 610 11.89 -5.47 4.48
C GLY A 610 10.78 -4.52 4.04
N GLY A 611 9.60 -5.05 3.77
CA GLY A 611 8.38 -4.29 3.52
C GLY A 611 7.90 -3.60 4.81
N SER A 612 7.60 -2.31 4.68
CA SER A 612 6.93 -1.52 5.71
C SER A 612 5.53 -2.08 6.01
N SER A 613 5.07 -1.86 7.24
CA SER A 613 3.85 -2.41 7.83
C SER A 613 2.59 -2.15 6.97
N PRO A 614 1.67 -3.13 6.82
CA PRO A 614 0.49 -3.04 5.94
C PRO A 614 -0.72 -2.36 6.61
N PHE A 615 -0.49 -1.32 7.43
CA PHE A 615 -1.60 -0.67 8.12
C PHE A 615 -1.34 0.82 8.39
N PRO A 616 -2.32 1.68 8.08
CA PRO A 616 -2.15 3.13 8.09
C PRO A 616 -1.98 3.66 9.51
N GLY A 617 -0.88 4.39 9.73
CA GLY A 617 -1.02 5.66 10.46
C GLY A 617 -1.99 6.54 9.68
N THR A 618 -2.76 7.37 10.37
CA THR A 618 -3.75 8.31 9.83
C THR A 618 -3.14 9.38 8.89
N GLY A 619 -2.52 8.97 7.81
CA GLY A 619 -1.96 9.79 6.73
C GLY A 619 -2.31 9.09 5.43
N GLY A 620 -3.18 9.72 4.64
CA GLY A 620 -3.61 9.20 3.36
C GLY A 620 -2.43 8.99 2.41
N ALA A 621 -2.45 7.84 1.73
CA ALA A 621 -1.67 7.59 0.53
C ALA A 621 -2.59 6.87 -0.47
N CYS A 622 -2.75 7.43 -1.67
CA CYS A 622 -3.30 6.79 -2.86
C CYS A 622 -2.19 6.75 -3.94
N PRO A 623 -2.35 6.01 -5.05
CA PRO A 623 -1.84 4.67 -5.30
C PRO A 623 -0.66 4.66 -6.30
N SER A 624 -0.10 3.46 -6.51
CA SER A 624 1.02 3.15 -7.41
C SER A 624 0.55 2.30 -8.61
N GLU A 625 0.26 2.93 -9.75
CA GLU A 625 0.48 2.45 -11.14
C GLU A 625 -0.07 3.46 -12.20
N PRO A 626 0.50 3.51 -13.42
CA PRO A 626 0.09 4.47 -14.45
C PRO A 626 -1.20 4.04 -15.17
N PRO A 627 -2.03 5.00 -15.64
CA PRO A 627 -3.37 4.73 -16.12
C PRO A 627 -3.38 4.10 -17.52
N THR A 628 -4.15 3.02 -17.67
CA THR A 628 -4.77 2.67 -18.95
C THR A 628 -5.88 3.68 -19.25
N ASP A 629 -5.66 4.61 -20.20
CA ASP A 629 -6.58 5.54 -20.91
C ASP A 629 -7.72 6.28 -20.15
N GLU A 630 -8.04 5.96 -18.90
CA GLU A 630 -9.01 6.65 -18.06
C GLU A 630 -8.30 7.24 -16.84
N LEU A 631 -8.44 8.55 -16.70
CA LEU A 631 -7.96 9.33 -15.57
C LEU A 631 -8.65 8.88 -14.29
N PRO A 632 -7.97 8.91 -13.12
CA PRO A 632 -8.63 8.72 -11.83
C PRO A 632 -9.84 9.66 -11.69
N PRO A 633 -10.94 9.25 -11.02
CA PRO A 633 -12.18 10.04 -10.93
C PRO A 633 -12.01 11.47 -10.37
N ASP A 634 -11.00 11.67 -9.52
CA ASP A 634 -10.67 12.95 -8.88
C ASP A 634 -9.46 13.67 -9.51
N PHE A 635 -8.88 13.11 -10.58
CA PHE A 635 -7.73 13.71 -11.24
C PHE A 635 -8.15 14.99 -11.98
N LEU A 636 -7.60 16.12 -11.55
CA LEU A 636 -7.84 17.43 -12.18
C LEU A 636 -6.97 17.57 -13.44
N ASP A 637 -7.48 17.05 -14.56
CA ASP A 637 -6.88 17.22 -15.90
C ASP A 637 -7.29 18.56 -16.51
N GLU A 638 -6.32 19.47 -16.67
CA GLU A 638 -6.54 20.70 -17.41
C GLU A 638 -6.43 20.42 -18.91
N PRO A 639 -7.49 20.62 -19.70
CA PRO A 639 -7.50 20.22 -21.09
C PRO A 639 -6.45 21.01 -21.89
N ASP A 640 -5.79 20.30 -22.80
CA ASP A 640 -4.83 20.86 -23.75
C ASP A 640 -5.31 22.18 -24.37
N LEU A 641 -4.40 23.14 -24.45
CA LEU A 641 -4.69 24.43 -25.06
C LEU A 641 -4.73 24.28 -26.59
N ASP A 642 -5.89 24.61 -27.15
CA ASP A 642 -6.15 24.54 -28.59
C ASP A 642 -6.30 25.94 -29.18
N ALA A 643 -5.33 26.37 -29.99
CA ALA A 643 -5.35 27.67 -30.65
C ALA A 643 -6.53 27.89 -31.62
N SER A 644 -7.25 26.83 -32.01
CA SER A 644 -8.46 26.93 -32.81
C SER A 644 -9.72 27.22 -31.99
N LYS A 645 -9.65 27.09 -30.66
CA LYS A 645 -10.75 27.34 -29.73
C LYS A 645 -10.51 28.64 -28.96
N PRO A 646 -11.57 29.41 -28.66
CA PRO A 646 -11.44 30.56 -27.77
C PRO A 646 -11.07 30.10 -26.37
N GLY A 647 -10.18 30.85 -25.72
CA GLY A 647 -9.80 30.62 -24.34
C GLY A 647 -10.90 31.09 -23.38
N LYS A 648 -10.72 30.79 -22.09
CA LYS A 648 -11.70 31.17 -21.07
C LYS A 648 -11.86 32.68 -20.99
N ASP A 649 -13.05 33.15 -20.59
CA ASP A 649 -13.36 34.57 -20.40
C ASP A 649 -13.14 35.45 -21.65
N GLY A 650 -13.22 34.84 -22.85
CA GLY A 650 -13.00 35.51 -24.12
C GLY A 650 -11.52 35.71 -24.47
N ALA A 651 -10.63 34.96 -23.83
CA ALA A 651 -9.21 34.98 -24.09
C ALA A 651 -8.87 34.51 -25.50
N THR A 652 -7.79 35.08 -26.04
CA THR A 652 -7.20 34.63 -27.29
C THR A 652 -6.20 33.53 -26.99
N VAL A 653 -6.31 32.40 -27.68
CA VAL A 653 -5.31 31.32 -27.60
C VAL A 653 -4.37 31.47 -28.78
N THR A 654 -3.06 31.52 -28.53
CA THR A 654 -2.03 31.73 -29.56
C THR A 654 -0.92 30.70 -29.37
N LYS A 655 -0.63 29.94 -30.41
CA LYS A 655 0.51 29.02 -30.45
C LYS A 655 1.69 29.70 -31.14
N ILE A 656 2.83 29.76 -30.46
CA ILE A 656 4.08 30.28 -31.01
C ILE A 656 5.08 29.14 -31.11
N ARG A 657 5.89 29.16 -32.17
CA ARG A 657 6.91 28.15 -32.48
C ARG A 657 8.30 28.80 -32.41
N TYR A 658 9.15 28.27 -31.55
CA TYR A 658 10.51 28.74 -31.30
C TYR A 658 11.54 27.73 -31.84
N GLY A 659 12.65 28.23 -32.39
CA GLY A 659 13.66 27.43 -33.10
C GLY A 659 13.95 27.96 -34.51
N PRO A 660 14.58 27.16 -35.40
CA PRO A 660 14.93 25.75 -35.23
C PRO A 660 16.05 25.52 -34.20
N TYR A 661 15.93 24.44 -33.43
CA TYR A 661 16.98 23.92 -32.56
C TYR A 661 17.50 22.61 -33.17
N GLN A 662 18.74 22.62 -33.64
CA GLN A 662 19.37 21.46 -34.26
C GLN A 662 20.18 20.69 -33.23
N LEU A 663 19.94 19.38 -33.13
CA LEU A 663 20.67 18.46 -32.28
C LEU A 663 21.33 17.38 -33.15
N ASP A 664 22.57 17.05 -32.86
CA ASP A 664 23.23 15.91 -33.50
C ASP A 664 22.60 14.59 -33.01
N ALA A 665 22.97 13.47 -33.64
CA ALA A 665 22.54 12.14 -33.21
C ALA A 665 23.04 11.83 -31.78
N MET A 666 22.18 11.24 -30.95
CA MET A 666 22.48 10.91 -29.55
C MET A 666 23.05 12.10 -28.74
N ASP A 667 22.49 13.29 -28.95
CA ASP A 667 22.98 14.54 -28.36
C ASP A 667 21.95 15.16 -27.40
N MET A 668 22.47 15.92 -26.44
CA MET A 668 21.68 16.67 -25.47
C MET A 668 22.14 18.12 -25.44
N ILE A 669 21.17 19.00 -25.62
CA ILE A 669 21.30 20.39 -25.25
C ILE A 669 20.89 20.54 -23.79
N SER A 670 21.77 21.05 -22.94
CA SER A 670 21.43 21.39 -21.55
C SER A 670 21.67 22.87 -21.22
N ASN A 671 20.74 23.44 -20.46
CA ASN A 671 20.72 24.78 -19.90
C ASN A 671 20.98 25.89 -20.92
N ARG A 672 20.39 25.79 -22.12
CA ARG A 672 20.58 26.80 -23.16
C ARG A 672 19.58 27.95 -23.02
N PRO A 673 20.06 29.20 -22.91
CA PRO A 673 19.17 30.35 -22.93
C PRO A 673 18.75 30.72 -24.36
N ASP A 674 17.45 30.93 -24.58
CA ASP A 674 16.91 31.69 -25.71
C ASP A 674 16.36 33.02 -25.19
N LEU A 675 17.04 34.11 -25.53
CA LEU A 675 16.78 35.45 -24.98
C LEU A 675 15.91 36.31 -25.90
N ASN A 676 15.57 35.84 -27.11
CA ASN A 676 14.91 36.65 -28.12
C ASN A 676 13.63 35.95 -28.62
N MET A 677 12.78 35.59 -27.68
CA MET A 677 11.50 34.94 -27.94
C MET A 677 10.43 35.98 -28.28
N GLU A 678 9.63 35.67 -29.29
CA GLU A 678 8.39 36.38 -29.58
C GLU A 678 7.40 36.18 -28.43
N ALA A 679 6.90 37.29 -27.88
CA ALA A 679 5.86 37.29 -26.85
C ALA A 679 4.47 37.05 -27.45
N PRO A 680 3.54 36.39 -26.74
CA PRO A 680 2.19 36.12 -27.24
C PRO A 680 1.32 37.37 -27.41
N CYS A 681 1.66 38.45 -26.70
CA CYS A 681 0.93 39.71 -26.68
C CYS A 681 1.78 40.81 -26.04
N GLU A 682 1.33 42.05 -26.17
CA GLU A 682 1.83 43.20 -25.41
C GLU A 682 0.70 43.74 -24.53
N ASP A 683 1.03 44.24 -23.33
CA ASP A 683 0.06 44.75 -22.36
C ASP A 683 -1.12 43.79 -22.14
N CYS A 684 -0.82 42.61 -21.64
CA CYS A 684 -1.78 41.52 -21.49
C CYS A 684 -1.59 40.73 -20.19
N TYR A 685 -2.59 39.90 -19.87
CA TYR A 685 -2.50 38.83 -18.90
C TYR A 685 -2.40 37.50 -19.63
N ILE A 686 -1.34 36.73 -19.36
CA ILE A 686 -1.25 35.33 -19.75
C ILE A 686 -1.92 34.51 -18.66
N THR A 687 -2.92 33.74 -19.02
CA THR A 687 -3.85 33.08 -18.09
C THR A 687 -3.75 31.57 -18.10
N ALA A 688 -3.23 30.98 -19.17
CA ALA A 688 -2.77 29.60 -19.22
C ALA A 688 -1.63 29.42 -20.22
N LEU A 689 -0.76 28.43 -20.00
CA LEU A 689 0.35 28.08 -20.89
C LEU A 689 0.52 26.56 -20.98
N GLN A 690 0.94 26.08 -22.15
CA GLN A 690 1.32 24.69 -22.39
C GLN A 690 2.49 24.61 -23.37
N ALA A 691 3.56 23.90 -23.02
CA ALA A 691 4.69 23.62 -23.92
C ALA A 691 4.53 22.30 -24.66
N ASN A 692 5.10 22.22 -25.85
CA ASN A 692 5.18 21.02 -26.67
C ASN A 692 6.44 21.06 -27.55
N LEU A 693 6.85 19.93 -28.12
CA LEU A 693 8.01 19.80 -29.02
C LEU A 693 7.55 19.27 -30.37
N GLU A 694 8.06 19.84 -31.46
CA GLU A 694 7.65 19.50 -32.83
C GLU A 694 8.83 19.33 -33.79
N TYR A 695 8.67 18.43 -34.76
CA TYR A 695 9.52 18.34 -35.94
C TYR A 695 9.28 19.48 -36.93
N GLU A 696 10.15 19.63 -37.93
CA GLU A 696 10.05 20.71 -38.94
C GLU A 696 8.68 20.77 -39.63
N ASP A 697 8.08 19.63 -39.93
CA ASP A 697 6.77 19.50 -40.57
C ASP A 697 5.57 19.83 -39.66
N GLY A 698 5.80 20.09 -38.38
CA GLY A 698 4.80 20.43 -37.38
C GLY A 698 4.16 19.23 -36.68
N THR A 699 4.66 18.01 -36.91
CA THR A 699 4.28 16.83 -36.13
C THR A 699 4.92 16.86 -34.74
N THR A 700 4.26 16.30 -33.74
CA THR A 700 4.78 16.25 -32.36
C THR A 700 6.00 15.34 -32.27
N ALA A 701 7.06 15.85 -31.65
CA ALA A 701 8.26 15.10 -31.31
C ALA A 701 8.18 14.67 -29.84
N ASN A 702 8.33 13.38 -29.57
CA ASN A 702 8.21 12.82 -28.23
C ASN A 702 9.10 11.58 -28.05
N VAL A 703 9.07 10.97 -26.87
CA VAL A 703 10.00 9.90 -26.48
C VAL A 703 9.84 8.65 -27.34
N ASN A 704 8.64 8.40 -27.89
CA ASN A 704 8.40 7.33 -28.85
C ASN A 704 9.23 7.45 -30.15
N THR A 705 9.70 8.67 -30.47
CA THR A 705 10.56 8.95 -31.61
C THR A 705 11.97 9.40 -31.18
N GLY A 706 12.34 9.17 -29.92
CA GLY A 706 13.64 9.52 -29.35
C GLY A 706 13.84 11.02 -29.13
N ALA A 707 12.77 11.80 -28.95
CA ALA A 707 12.84 13.24 -28.71
C ALA A 707 12.32 13.62 -27.32
N TRP A 708 13.09 14.38 -26.56
CA TRP A 708 12.68 14.83 -25.22
C TRP A 708 12.61 16.34 -25.13
N LEU A 709 11.48 16.84 -24.65
CA LEU A 709 11.42 18.15 -24.01
C LEU A 709 11.90 17.96 -22.56
N HIS A 710 13.21 17.81 -22.36
CA HIS A 710 13.74 17.41 -21.07
C HIS A 710 13.40 18.41 -19.98
N HIS A 711 13.77 19.68 -20.17
CA HIS A 711 13.35 20.79 -19.31
C HIS A 711 13.16 22.06 -20.12
N MET A 712 12.25 22.91 -19.67
CA MET A 712 12.11 24.26 -20.17
C MET A 712 11.62 25.18 -19.04
N VAL A 713 12.20 26.37 -18.93
CA VAL A 713 11.78 27.40 -17.97
C VAL A 713 11.63 28.73 -18.69
N LEU A 714 10.42 29.29 -18.67
CA LEU A 714 10.15 30.66 -19.15
C LEU A 714 10.40 31.66 -18.03
N TYR A 715 10.99 32.78 -18.42
CA TYR A 715 11.15 33.93 -17.56
C TYR A 715 10.77 35.22 -18.27
N LYS A 716 10.24 36.15 -17.47
CA LYS A 716 9.90 37.51 -17.86
C LYS A 716 11.03 38.46 -17.49
N ASN A 717 11.60 39.10 -18.49
CA ASN A 717 12.62 40.13 -18.37
C ASN A 717 11.95 41.50 -18.38
N GLY A 718 12.39 42.38 -17.49
CA GLY A 718 11.88 43.74 -17.39
C GLY A 718 12.32 44.40 -16.10
N LEU A 719 12.23 45.73 -16.05
CA LEU A 719 12.69 46.48 -14.89
C LEU A 719 11.75 46.25 -13.69
N GLY A 720 12.18 45.45 -12.73
CA GLY A 720 11.42 45.17 -11.50
C GLY A 720 10.87 43.75 -11.42
N ASN A 721 10.93 42.99 -12.51
CA ASN A 721 10.56 41.57 -12.52
C ASN A 721 11.66 40.77 -11.83
N LYS A 722 11.32 40.11 -10.73
CA LYS A 722 12.25 39.31 -9.93
C LYS A 722 11.59 38.01 -9.52
N ASP A 723 12.39 36.95 -9.45
CA ASP A 723 11.94 35.70 -8.89
C ASP A 723 11.49 35.84 -7.43
N LEU A 724 10.31 35.28 -7.12
CA LEU A 724 9.64 35.45 -5.83
C LEU A 724 10.37 34.70 -4.69
N VAL A 725 10.92 33.53 -4.98
CA VAL A 725 11.49 32.62 -3.97
C VAL A 725 13.01 32.71 -3.93
N CYS A 726 13.64 32.64 -5.10
CA CYS A 726 15.09 32.54 -5.26
C CYS A 726 15.81 33.88 -5.49
N GLY A 727 15.10 34.99 -5.29
CA GLY A 727 15.58 36.35 -5.59
C GLY A 727 16.53 36.99 -4.55
N SER A 728 17.02 36.28 -3.54
CA SER A 728 17.90 36.83 -2.49
C SER A 728 19.38 36.40 -2.64
N GLY A 729 20.34 37.31 -2.34
CA GLY A 729 21.78 37.03 -2.41
C GLY A 729 22.46 37.31 -3.77
N LEU A 730 23.58 36.63 -4.07
CA LEU A 730 24.37 36.77 -5.32
C LEU A 730 23.56 36.44 -6.60
N ILE A 731 22.35 35.89 -6.44
CA ILE A 731 21.42 35.40 -7.46
C ILE A 731 20.30 36.44 -7.74
N SER A 732 20.29 37.60 -7.07
CA SER A 732 19.28 38.69 -7.16
C SER A 732 19.09 39.34 -8.55
N LEU A 733 19.80 38.88 -9.60
CA LEU A 733 19.65 39.31 -10.98
C LEU A 733 18.82 38.33 -11.83
N MET A 734 18.31 37.24 -11.25
CA MET A 734 17.47 36.31 -12.01
C MET A 734 16.14 36.95 -12.40
N PRO A 735 15.75 36.85 -13.69
CA PRO A 735 14.45 37.30 -14.17
C PRO A 735 13.33 36.50 -13.51
N GLU A 736 12.12 37.05 -13.51
CA GLU A 736 10.95 36.40 -12.90
C GLU A 736 10.62 35.13 -13.69
N ARG A 737 10.71 33.95 -13.06
CA ARG A 737 10.20 32.71 -13.66
C ARG A 737 8.68 32.74 -13.68
N ILE A 738 8.10 32.40 -14.82
CA ILE A 738 6.66 32.52 -15.06
C ILE A 738 6.01 31.23 -15.55
N TYR A 739 6.80 30.27 -16.03
CA TYR A 739 6.34 28.95 -16.45
C TYR A 739 7.53 28.00 -16.53
N ALA A 740 7.28 26.70 -16.39
CA ALA A 740 8.24 25.66 -16.74
C ALA A 740 7.49 24.40 -17.13
N SER A 741 8.17 23.50 -17.83
CA SER A 741 7.67 22.18 -18.22
C SER A 741 8.85 21.26 -18.46
N GLY A 742 8.69 19.96 -18.21
CA GLY A 742 9.48 18.91 -18.83
C GLY A 742 8.64 18.16 -19.85
N ASN A 743 8.95 16.86 -19.99
CA ASN A 743 8.30 16.03 -20.98
C ASN A 743 6.82 15.77 -20.63
N GLU A 744 6.41 16.00 -19.38
CA GLU A 744 5.02 15.88 -18.92
C GLU A 744 4.04 16.88 -19.56
N ARG A 745 4.54 17.99 -20.13
CA ARG A 745 3.77 18.94 -20.98
C ARG A 745 2.42 19.45 -20.41
N SER A 746 2.23 19.40 -19.09
CA SER A 746 0.99 19.76 -18.41
C SER A 746 0.59 21.24 -18.60
N VAL A 747 -0.71 21.48 -18.69
CA VAL A 747 -1.28 22.83 -18.80
C VAL A 747 -1.21 23.55 -17.44
N SER A 748 -0.54 24.70 -17.40
CA SER A 748 -0.59 25.59 -16.24
C SER A 748 -1.64 26.67 -16.43
N ARG A 749 -2.67 26.71 -15.58
CA ARG A 749 -3.75 27.71 -15.62
C ARG A 749 -3.81 28.55 -14.35
N ALA A 750 -3.85 29.87 -14.50
CA ALA A 750 -3.99 30.84 -13.40
C ALA A 750 -5.42 31.41 -13.27
N ASN A 751 -6.24 31.34 -14.33
CA ASN A 751 -7.62 31.85 -14.35
C ASN A 751 -8.69 30.79 -14.04
N GLY A 752 -8.36 29.77 -13.24
CA GLY A 752 -9.27 28.67 -12.87
C GLY A 752 -10.50 29.14 -12.10
N VAL A 753 -10.37 29.47 -10.82
CA VAL A 753 -11.53 29.88 -9.98
C VAL A 753 -11.69 31.41 -9.90
N ALA A 754 -10.64 32.17 -10.25
CA ALA A 754 -10.64 33.62 -10.17
C ALA A 754 -9.91 34.27 -11.35
N GLN A 755 -10.19 35.54 -11.60
CA GLN A 755 -9.62 36.30 -12.70
C GLN A 755 -8.19 36.77 -12.37
N TYR A 756 -7.22 35.89 -12.58
CA TYR A 756 -5.79 36.17 -12.44
C TYR A 756 -5.03 35.81 -13.70
N GLY A 757 -3.88 36.44 -13.91
CA GLY A 757 -2.95 36.08 -14.96
C GLY A 757 -1.57 36.69 -14.76
N ILE A 758 -0.58 36.12 -15.42
CA ILE A 758 0.79 36.60 -15.46
C ILE A 758 0.77 37.89 -16.26
N GLU A 759 1.13 39.00 -15.63
CA GLU A 759 1.14 40.30 -16.28
C GLU A 759 2.38 40.44 -17.17
N LEU A 760 2.15 40.78 -18.44
CA LEU A 760 3.17 41.14 -19.41
C LEU A 760 2.93 42.57 -19.88
N GLY A 761 3.78 43.51 -19.46
CA GLY A 761 3.64 44.94 -19.74
C GLY A 761 4.34 45.39 -21.03
N SER A 762 4.02 46.62 -21.47
CA SER A 762 4.68 47.29 -22.60
C SER A 762 6.18 47.49 -22.35
N GLY A 763 7.00 46.55 -22.81
CA GLY A 763 8.46 46.58 -22.64
C GLY A 763 9.03 45.43 -21.82
N ASP A 764 8.19 44.55 -21.29
CA ASP A 764 8.64 43.24 -20.84
C ASP A 764 8.99 42.37 -22.06
N SER A 765 9.99 41.52 -21.93
CA SER A 765 10.31 40.48 -22.93
C SER A 765 10.38 39.13 -22.26
N ILE A 766 9.96 38.08 -22.98
CA ILE A 766 10.09 36.72 -22.48
C ILE A 766 11.40 36.09 -22.97
N GLY A 767 11.97 35.20 -22.17
CA GLY A 767 13.06 34.33 -22.56
C GLY A 767 12.86 32.95 -21.96
N MET A 768 13.67 32.01 -22.40
CA MET A 768 13.61 30.62 -21.98
C MET A 768 15.01 30.09 -21.67
N ILE A 769 15.09 29.15 -20.74
CA ILE A 769 16.19 28.20 -20.65
C ILE A 769 15.59 26.85 -21.00
N TYR A 770 16.23 26.09 -21.86
CA TYR A 770 15.73 24.80 -22.30
C TYR A 770 16.83 23.75 -22.35
N ASP A 771 16.38 22.52 -22.16
CA ASP A 771 17.09 21.28 -22.30
C ASP A 771 16.30 20.41 -23.28
N LEU A 772 16.94 19.97 -24.35
CA LEU A 772 16.35 19.11 -25.37
C LEU A 772 17.26 17.92 -25.60
N MET A 773 16.70 16.75 -25.87
CA MET A 773 17.49 15.55 -26.16
C MET A 773 17.02 14.91 -27.47
N ASN A 774 18.01 14.38 -28.19
CA ASN A 774 17.82 13.56 -29.37
C ASN A 774 18.48 12.20 -29.14
N GLU A 775 17.67 11.19 -28.87
CA GLU A 775 18.07 9.79 -28.72
C GLU A 775 17.98 9.01 -30.04
N SER A 776 17.75 9.69 -31.17
CA SER A 776 17.88 9.04 -32.47
C SER A 776 19.33 8.99 -32.96
N ASP A 777 19.62 8.04 -33.84
CA ASP A 777 20.91 7.86 -34.50
C ASP A 777 21.15 8.85 -35.66
N GLU A 778 20.19 9.74 -35.92
CA GLU A 778 20.25 10.81 -36.90
C GLU A 778 20.20 12.19 -36.24
N ALA A 779 20.80 13.19 -36.88
CA ALA A 779 20.65 14.57 -36.42
C ALA A 779 19.20 15.05 -36.66
N GLN A 780 18.59 15.66 -35.66
CA GLN A 780 17.20 16.13 -35.73
C GLN A 780 17.12 17.65 -35.57
N THR A 781 16.07 18.23 -36.16
CA THR A 781 15.72 19.64 -35.95
C THR A 781 14.38 19.73 -35.25
N TYR A 782 14.40 20.28 -34.04
CA TYR A 782 13.22 20.46 -33.22
C TYR A 782 12.79 21.92 -33.17
N TYR A 783 11.52 22.11 -32.90
CA TYR A 783 10.91 23.39 -32.59
C TYR A 783 10.12 23.26 -31.29
N LEU A 784 10.43 24.11 -30.33
CA LEU A 784 9.67 24.18 -29.10
C LEU A 784 8.46 25.07 -29.35
N THR A 785 7.25 24.55 -29.12
CA THR A 785 6.02 25.32 -29.23
C THR A 785 5.44 25.61 -27.87
N ILE A 786 4.89 26.82 -27.70
CA ILE A 786 4.15 27.18 -26.50
C ILE A 786 2.81 27.75 -26.93
N THR A 787 1.74 27.16 -26.42
CA THR A 787 0.39 27.68 -26.57
C THR A 787 0.06 28.54 -25.37
N TYR A 788 -0.33 29.79 -25.62
CA TYR A 788 -0.65 30.80 -24.62
C TYR A 788 -2.13 31.15 -24.70
N GLU A 789 -2.83 31.12 -23.56
CA GLU A 789 -4.14 31.76 -23.40
C GLU A 789 -3.94 33.16 -22.80
N HIS A 790 -4.34 34.22 -23.50
CA HIS A 790 -4.11 35.59 -23.05
C HIS A 790 -5.28 36.56 -23.27
N LEU A 791 -5.31 37.59 -22.44
CA LEU A 791 -6.32 38.65 -22.43
C LEU A 791 -5.65 40.03 -22.44
N PRO A 792 -6.23 41.05 -23.10
CA PRO A 792 -5.76 42.42 -22.97
C PRO A 792 -5.76 42.87 -21.51
N LYS A 793 -4.75 43.62 -21.08
CA LYS A 793 -4.65 44.14 -19.70
C LYS A 793 -5.79 45.09 -19.32
N SER A 794 -6.48 45.65 -20.31
CA SER A 794 -7.70 46.46 -20.11
C SER A 794 -8.93 45.64 -19.71
N THR A 795 -8.84 44.30 -19.72
CA THR A 795 -9.92 43.40 -19.30
C THR A 795 -10.22 43.60 -17.81
N SER A 796 -11.45 44.01 -17.51
CA SER A 796 -11.86 44.34 -16.15
C SER A 796 -11.89 43.11 -15.24
N GLY A 797 -11.43 43.25 -13.99
CA GLY A 797 -11.50 42.22 -12.96
C GLY A 797 -10.23 41.38 -12.81
N TYR A 798 -9.36 41.36 -13.82
CA TYR A 798 -8.10 40.61 -13.76
C TYR A 798 -7.05 41.26 -12.85
N LYS A 799 -6.30 40.41 -12.16
CA LYS A 799 -5.18 40.79 -11.28
C LYS A 799 -3.90 40.03 -11.65
N PRO A 800 -2.72 40.61 -11.39
CA PRO A 800 -1.45 39.93 -11.59
C PRO A 800 -1.30 38.73 -10.65
N VAL A 801 -0.61 37.70 -11.12
CA VAL A 801 -0.17 36.54 -10.35
C VAL A 801 1.35 36.48 -10.32
N SER A 802 1.92 35.94 -9.25
CA SER A 802 3.35 35.60 -9.17
C SER A 802 3.51 34.10 -9.02
N MET A 803 4.53 33.51 -9.66
CA MET A 803 4.89 32.12 -9.44
C MET A 803 5.91 32.01 -8.31
N ALA A 804 5.61 31.22 -7.29
CA ALA A 804 6.59 30.69 -6.35
C ALA A 804 7.17 29.39 -6.91
N TRP A 805 8.48 29.39 -7.16
CA TRP A 805 9.24 28.21 -7.52
C TRP A 805 9.78 27.54 -6.26
N LEU A 806 9.25 26.37 -5.93
CA LEU A 806 9.73 25.58 -4.80
C LEU A 806 10.48 24.38 -5.37
N ASP A 807 11.69 24.11 -4.87
CA ASP A 807 12.50 22.96 -5.27
C ASP A 807 13.18 22.28 -4.08
N ILE A 808 13.48 21.00 -4.20
CA ILE A 808 14.09 20.16 -3.14
C ILE A 808 15.52 20.57 -2.78
N THR A 809 16.15 21.47 -3.55
CA THR A 809 17.50 21.99 -3.27
C THR A 809 17.52 23.41 -2.73
N ASP A 810 16.36 24.01 -2.46
CA ASP A 810 16.20 25.38 -1.95
C ASP A 810 16.90 26.44 -2.84
N CYS A 811 16.50 26.55 -4.11
CA CYS A 811 17.09 27.44 -5.11
C CYS A 811 18.50 27.03 -5.58
N GLY A 812 18.80 25.72 -5.55
CA GLY A 812 19.99 25.11 -6.13
C GLY A 812 19.78 24.68 -7.59
N LEU A 813 20.41 23.57 -7.99
CA LEU A 813 20.23 22.98 -9.33
C LEU A 813 18.90 22.22 -9.48
N SER A 814 18.09 22.16 -8.43
CA SER A 814 16.82 21.40 -8.35
C SER A 814 16.94 19.88 -8.49
N ALA A 815 18.15 19.36 -8.75
CA ALA A 815 18.46 17.94 -8.91
C ALA A 815 19.45 17.44 -7.84
N VAL A 816 19.34 16.16 -7.50
CA VAL A 816 20.23 15.42 -6.58
C VAL A 816 20.53 14.03 -7.13
N PRO A 817 21.62 13.36 -6.70
CA PRO A 817 21.90 12.00 -7.14
C PRO A 817 20.74 11.04 -6.91
N ALA A 818 20.46 10.22 -7.92
CA ALA A 818 19.48 9.15 -7.87
C ALA A 818 19.74 8.16 -6.72
N GLN A 819 18.65 7.67 -6.14
CA GLN A 819 18.62 6.58 -5.17
C GLN A 819 17.70 5.48 -5.74
N GLN A 820 17.96 4.23 -5.39
CA GLN A 820 17.12 3.09 -5.78
C GLN A 820 16.16 2.72 -4.64
N GLY A 821 14.99 2.20 -4.99
CA GLY A 821 13.88 1.92 -4.09
C GLY A 821 12.99 3.16 -3.83
N GLN A 822 12.23 3.11 -2.74
CA GLN A 822 11.35 4.19 -2.34
C GLN A 822 12.07 5.23 -1.47
N PHE A 823 11.98 6.51 -1.83
CA PHE A 823 12.59 7.59 -1.04
C PHE A 823 11.85 8.92 -1.21
N VAL A 824 12.10 9.85 -0.28
CA VAL A 824 11.49 11.18 -0.28
C VAL A 824 12.56 12.25 -0.19
N LEU A 825 12.49 13.23 -1.09
CA LEU A 825 13.32 14.41 -1.10
C LEU A 825 12.52 15.59 -0.56
N LYS A 826 13.03 16.30 0.44
CA LYS A 826 12.30 17.39 1.11
C LYS A 826 13.12 18.67 1.14
N SER A 827 12.50 19.79 0.78
CA SER A 827 13.13 21.12 0.86
C SER A 827 13.22 21.62 2.31
N LYS A 828 14.04 22.64 2.57
CA LYS A 828 14.10 23.31 3.87
C LYS A 828 12.90 24.23 4.11
N GLY A 829 12.19 24.59 3.05
CA GLY A 829 11.02 25.46 3.10
C GLY A 829 11.34 26.92 2.78
N TRP A 830 10.36 27.59 2.19
CA TRP A 830 10.37 29.01 1.91
C TRP A 830 9.34 29.72 2.79
N LYS A 831 9.77 30.78 3.48
CA LYS A 831 8.84 31.66 4.18
C LYS A 831 8.28 32.67 3.20
N SER A 832 6.97 32.62 3.00
CA SER A 832 6.28 33.47 2.06
C SER A 832 6.53 34.93 2.38
N THR A 833 6.97 35.69 1.37
CA THR A 833 7.15 37.14 1.45
C THR A 833 5.91 37.91 0.98
N VAL A 834 4.84 37.19 0.64
CA VAL A 834 3.59 37.72 0.13
C VAL A 834 2.40 37.05 0.81
N SER A 835 1.26 37.74 0.83
CA SER A 835 -0.02 37.13 1.18
C SER A 835 -0.86 37.01 -0.08
N GLY A 836 -1.58 35.91 -0.25
CA GLY A 836 -2.37 35.68 -1.45
C GLY A 836 -3.01 34.31 -1.50
N ARG A 837 -3.83 34.10 -2.52
CA ARG A 837 -4.51 32.83 -2.78
C ARG A 837 -3.59 31.92 -3.58
N LEU A 838 -3.45 30.65 -3.20
CA LEU A 838 -2.73 29.65 -3.98
C LEU A 838 -3.68 29.13 -5.07
N LEU A 839 -3.52 29.67 -6.29
CA LEU A 839 -4.48 29.53 -7.38
C LEU A 839 -4.33 28.21 -8.12
N SER A 840 -3.10 27.80 -8.38
CA SER A 840 -2.80 26.51 -8.95
C SER A 840 -1.37 26.08 -8.67
N ALA A 841 -1.14 24.77 -8.65
CA ALA A 841 0.19 24.21 -8.56
C ALA A 841 0.30 22.87 -9.28
N SER A 842 1.48 22.61 -9.86
CA SER A 842 1.81 21.28 -10.37
C SER A 842 3.30 20.99 -10.20
N GLY A 843 3.56 19.71 -9.91
CA GLY A 843 4.87 19.13 -9.69
C GLY A 843 5.61 18.84 -10.97
N HIS A 844 6.92 18.75 -10.86
CA HIS A 844 7.81 18.19 -11.87
C HIS A 844 8.89 17.36 -11.17
N VAL A 845 9.07 16.13 -11.62
CA VAL A 845 10.03 15.12 -11.14
C VAL A 845 10.54 14.35 -12.35
N HIS A 846 11.66 13.63 -12.19
CA HIS A 846 12.15 12.73 -13.24
C HIS A 846 11.47 11.36 -13.15
N ASN A 847 11.67 10.50 -14.15
CA ASN A 847 11.19 9.11 -14.11
C ASN A 847 11.67 8.43 -12.81
N GLY A 848 10.79 7.64 -12.19
CA GLY A 848 10.91 7.19 -10.80
C GLY A 848 10.19 8.07 -9.79
N GLY A 849 9.83 9.30 -10.16
CA GLY A 849 9.01 10.18 -9.34
C GLY A 849 7.52 9.83 -9.43
N VAL A 850 6.86 9.84 -8.28
CA VAL A 850 5.43 9.49 -8.15
C VAL A 850 4.57 10.74 -7.98
N ASN A 851 4.98 11.66 -7.10
CA ASN A 851 4.27 12.91 -6.88
C ASN A 851 5.16 13.98 -6.22
N THR A 852 4.68 15.21 -6.21
CA THR A 852 5.14 16.23 -5.25
C THR A 852 4.02 16.62 -4.29
N THR A 853 4.38 16.94 -3.06
CA THR A 853 3.45 17.46 -2.03
C THR A 853 3.94 18.80 -1.52
N ILE A 854 3.04 19.80 -1.49
CA ILE A 854 3.26 21.11 -0.87
C ILE A 854 2.65 21.11 0.52
N TYR A 855 3.44 21.52 1.51
CA TYR A 855 3.03 21.71 2.89
C TYR A 855 3.01 23.19 3.22
N LEU A 856 1.90 23.69 3.76
CA LEU A 856 1.76 25.04 4.30
C LEU A 856 1.75 24.95 5.83
N ASN A 857 2.76 25.55 6.48
CA ASN A 857 2.94 25.52 7.92
C ASN A 857 2.95 24.09 8.53
N GLY A 858 3.39 23.11 7.74
CA GLY A 858 3.44 21.69 8.12
C GLY A 858 2.23 20.86 7.71
N ASP A 859 1.13 21.47 7.27
CA ASP A 859 -0.05 20.75 6.78
C ASP A 859 0.04 20.55 5.25
N PRO A 860 -0.21 19.35 4.71
CA PRO A 860 -0.23 19.13 3.26
C PRO A 860 -1.44 19.86 2.66
N VAL A 861 -1.20 20.72 1.68
CA VAL A 861 -2.25 21.53 1.02
C VAL A 861 -2.41 21.23 -0.47
N CYS A 862 -1.45 20.54 -1.08
CA CYS A 862 -1.52 20.13 -2.49
C CYS A 862 -0.65 18.89 -2.72
N VAL A 863 -1.19 17.90 -3.43
CA VAL A 863 -0.47 16.72 -3.93
C VAL A 863 -0.63 16.71 -5.46
N SER A 864 0.49 16.70 -6.18
CA SER A 864 0.53 16.67 -7.65
C SER A 864 1.13 15.34 -8.12
N ARG A 865 0.26 14.40 -8.49
CA ARG A 865 0.64 13.04 -8.93
C ARG A 865 1.11 13.05 -10.38
N GLN A 866 2.12 12.25 -10.69
CA GLN A 866 2.63 12.08 -12.04
C GLN A 866 1.92 10.92 -12.74
N LEU A 867 1.58 11.11 -14.02
CA LEU A 867 0.99 10.09 -14.87
C LEU A 867 1.99 9.68 -15.94
N TYR A 868 2.22 8.37 -16.10
CA TYR A 868 3.13 7.84 -17.11
C TYR A 868 2.35 7.29 -18.31
N GLY A 869 2.91 7.42 -19.51
CA GLY A 869 2.46 6.68 -20.69
C GLY A 869 1.01 6.92 -21.14
N ARG A 870 0.37 8.06 -20.81
CA ARG A 870 -1.04 8.37 -21.17
C ARG A 870 -1.35 8.23 -22.67
N THR A 871 -0.36 8.38 -23.54
CA THR A 871 -0.49 8.11 -24.97
C THR A 871 0.73 7.34 -25.46
N PRO A 872 0.63 6.61 -26.59
CA PRO A 872 1.77 5.90 -27.17
C PRO A 872 2.98 6.79 -27.47
N ASP A 873 2.78 8.11 -27.58
CA ASP A 873 3.87 9.06 -27.81
C ASP A 873 4.82 9.20 -26.60
N PHE A 874 4.35 8.81 -25.40
CA PHE A 874 5.09 8.83 -24.14
C PHE A 874 5.73 7.49 -23.77
N VAL A 875 5.76 6.53 -24.70
CA VAL A 875 6.38 5.22 -24.50
C VAL A 875 7.57 5.10 -25.46
N ALA A 876 8.78 5.06 -24.92
CA ALA A 876 9.99 4.94 -25.72
C ALA A 876 10.05 3.56 -26.39
N PRO A 877 10.46 3.46 -27.67
CA PRO A 877 10.54 2.17 -28.36
C PRO A 877 11.61 1.30 -27.67
N GLY A 878 11.28 0.04 -27.38
CA GLY A 878 12.26 -0.91 -26.86
C GLY A 878 13.43 -1.03 -27.83
N HIS A 879 14.62 -0.58 -27.43
CA HIS A 879 15.78 -0.61 -28.30
C HIS A 879 16.26 -2.05 -28.51
N GLY A 880 15.83 -2.63 -29.64
CA GLY A 880 16.43 -3.78 -30.27
C GLY A 880 17.87 -3.50 -30.69
N GLY A 881 18.82 -3.89 -29.84
CA GLY A 881 20.19 -4.18 -30.26
C GLY A 881 21.26 -3.20 -29.77
N HIS A 882 21.94 -3.56 -28.68
CA HIS A 882 23.34 -3.21 -28.47
C HIS A 882 24.28 -4.29 -29.05
N GLU A 883 24.20 -4.58 -30.35
CA GLU A 883 25.36 -5.05 -31.11
C GLU A 883 26.10 -3.81 -31.66
N GLY A 884 26.76 -3.05 -30.78
CA GLY A 884 27.25 -1.72 -31.18
C GLY A 884 28.38 -1.08 -30.39
N MET A 885 28.93 -1.69 -29.32
CA MET A 885 30.20 -1.21 -28.75
C MET A 885 31.11 -2.38 -28.34
N LYS A 886 31.83 -2.93 -29.33
CA LYS A 886 33.05 -3.68 -29.08
C LYS A 886 34.16 -2.71 -28.63
N ALA A 887 34.33 -2.55 -27.32
CA ALA A 887 35.61 -2.18 -26.72
C ALA A 887 36.16 -3.38 -25.94
N LYS A 888 36.92 -4.22 -26.66
CA LYS A 888 37.89 -5.24 -26.20
C LYS A 888 37.74 -5.74 -24.75
N ARG A 889 37.03 -6.85 -24.56
CA ARG A 889 37.48 -7.87 -23.61
C ARG A 889 37.98 -9.07 -24.41
N GLN A 890 39.26 -9.38 -24.18
CA GLN A 890 39.87 -10.63 -24.58
C GLN A 890 39.30 -11.74 -23.68
N ASP A 891 38.95 -12.85 -24.33
CA ASP A 891 38.90 -14.20 -23.77
C ASP A 891 37.53 -14.68 -23.23
N GLY A 892 36.61 -14.88 -24.18
CA GLY A 892 35.88 -16.14 -24.48
C GLY A 892 35.27 -16.99 -23.36
N HIS A 893 33.94 -17.04 -23.32
CA HIS A 893 33.16 -18.28 -23.48
C HIS A 893 31.72 -17.96 -23.89
N GLU A 894 31.32 -18.42 -25.07
CA GLU A 894 29.96 -18.40 -25.62
C GLU A 894 29.10 -19.51 -25.00
N GLY A 895 27.78 -19.29 -24.90
CA GLY A 895 26.83 -20.32 -24.47
C GLY A 895 25.34 -19.97 -24.59
N HIS A 896 24.89 -19.62 -25.80
CA HIS A 896 23.54 -19.82 -26.37
C HIS A 896 22.27 -19.37 -25.64
N ASP A 897 21.72 -18.25 -26.11
CA ASP A 897 20.28 -17.92 -26.13
C ASP A 897 19.50 -18.69 -27.20
N GLY A 898 18.18 -18.77 -27.00
CA GLY A 898 17.21 -18.95 -28.07
C GLY A 898 15.76 -19.08 -27.59
N GLY A 899 15.05 -17.95 -27.52
CA GLY A 899 13.59 -17.85 -27.42
C GLY A 899 13.14 -16.39 -27.32
N GLU A 900 12.63 -15.84 -28.43
CA GLU A 900 12.27 -14.43 -28.67
C GLU A 900 10.95 -14.04 -27.99
N ASP A 901 10.97 -13.05 -27.08
CA ASP A 901 9.79 -12.29 -26.63
C ASP A 901 9.89 -10.84 -27.16
N GLY A 902 8.78 -10.32 -27.68
CA GLY A 902 8.69 -9.00 -28.30
C GLY A 902 8.92 -7.86 -27.31
N MET A 903 9.66 -6.84 -27.74
CA MET A 903 10.03 -5.70 -26.91
C MET A 903 8.84 -4.77 -26.62
N GLU A 904 8.37 -4.73 -25.37
CA GLU A 904 7.55 -3.64 -24.85
C GLU A 904 8.44 -2.44 -24.46
N GLY A 905 8.00 -1.23 -24.79
CA GLY A 905 8.72 0.03 -24.58
C GLY A 905 8.58 0.56 -23.15
N LYS A 906 9.53 1.39 -22.69
CA LYS A 906 9.50 1.99 -21.33
C LYS A 906 8.58 3.23 -21.33
N PRO A 907 7.52 3.29 -20.48
CA PRO A 907 6.68 4.48 -20.36
C PRO A 907 7.38 5.59 -19.57
N SER A 908 7.19 6.84 -19.98
CA SER A 908 7.74 8.04 -19.31
C SER A 908 6.62 8.93 -18.78
N ILE A 909 6.97 9.88 -17.89
CA ILE A 909 6.00 10.86 -17.40
C ILE A 909 5.40 11.62 -18.59
N SER A 910 4.07 11.59 -18.64
CA SER A 910 3.21 12.12 -19.70
C SER A 910 2.30 13.24 -19.23
N ASP A 911 2.07 13.35 -17.91
CA ASP A 911 1.31 14.44 -17.30
C ASP A 911 1.52 14.54 -15.79
N ALA A 912 1.01 15.61 -15.17
CA ALA A 912 1.05 15.87 -13.74
C ALA A 912 -0.26 16.52 -13.26
N GLU A 913 -0.86 15.96 -12.22
CA GLU A 913 -2.11 16.44 -11.62
C GLU A 913 -1.99 17.90 -11.15
N MET A 914 -2.98 18.73 -11.49
CA MET A 914 -3.00 20.14 -11.12
C MET A 914 -3.80 20.36 -9.84
N CYS A 915 -3.17 20.92 -8.80
CA CYS A 915 -3.91 21.49 -7.69
C CYS A 915 -4.54 22.82 -8.13
N VAL A 916 -5.80 23.06 -7.77
CA VAL A 916 -6.52 24.30 -8.10
C VAL A 916 -7.14 24.86 -6.84
N ASP A 917 -6.92 26.16 -6.61
CA ASP A 917 -7.57 26.92 -5.54
C ASP A 917 -7.53 26.24 -4.16
N PHE A 918 -6.34 25.84 -3.76
CA PHE A 918 -6.18 24.82 -2.73
C PHE A 918 -5.85 25.39 -1.35
N ALA A 919 -5.40 26.64 -1.25
CA ALA A 919 -5.11 27.29 0.03
C ALA A 919 -4.96 28.81 -0.10
N THR A 920 -4.79 29.47 1.05
CA THR A 920 -4.36 30.87 1.16
C THR A 920 -3.08 30.93 1.97
N VAL A 921 -2.11 31.69 1.50
CA VAL A 921 -0.83 31.93 2.20
C VAL A 921 -0.80 33.36 2.71
N ASN A 922 -0.24 33.56 3.91
CA ASN A 922 0.07 34.87 4.47
C ASN A 922 1.58 35.11 4.47
N GLU A 923 1.97 36.38 4.53
CA GLU A 923 3.38 36.75 4.72
C GLU A 923 3.88 36.15 6.04
N GLY A 924 4.98 35.40 5.98
CA GLY A 924 5.58 34.69 7.11
C GLY A 924 5.18 33.21 7.23
N ASP A 925 4.13 32.76 6.55
CA ASP A 925 3.78 31.33 6.46
C ASP A 925 4.89 30.56 5.71
N GLU A 926 5.11 29.31 6.08
CA GLU A 926 6.17 28.46 5.53
C GLU A 926 5.60 27.46 4.53
N LEU A 927 6.12 27.47 3.31
CA LEU A 927 5.82 26.50 2.26
C LEU A 927 7.00 25.54 2.10
N VAL A 928 6.78 24.25 2.37
CA VAL A 928 7.77 23.17 2.19
C VAL A 928 7.29 22.27 1.07
N ILE A 929 8.21 21.73 0.27
CA ILE A 929 7.86 20.69 -0.69
C ILE A 929 8.57 19.39 -0.39
N SER A 930 7.88 18.29 -0.69
CA SER A 930 8.45 16.96 -0.76
C SER A 930 8.23 16.39 -2.16
N ALA A 931 9.22 15.74 -2.75
CA ALA A 931 9.09 14.92 -3.93
C ALA A 931 9.26 13.44 -3.54
N TYR A 932 8.35 12.60 -4.00
CA TYR A 932 8.27 11.19 -3.66
C TYR A 932 8.73 10.38 -4.86
N TYR A 933 9.62 9.43 -4.62
CA TYR A 933 10.16 8.53 -5.61
C TYR A 933 9.87 7.09 -5.22
N ASP A 934 9.52 6.29 -6.22
CA ASP A 934 9.38 4.85 -6.17
C ASP A 934 9.98 4.29 -7.46
N THR A 935 11.26 3.94 -7.39
CA THR A 935 11.99 3.47 -8.58
C THR A 935 11.70 2.02 -8.91
N ASP A 936 11.01 1.30 -8.02
CA ASP A 936 10.50 -0.04 -8.26
C ASP A 936 9.19 0.04 -9.07
N LEU A 937 8.38 1.09 -8.85
CA LEU A 937 7.18 1.39 -9.62
C LEU A 937 7.49 1.99 -11.00
N HIS A 938 8.40 2.97 -11.05
CA HIS A 938 8.81 3.62 -12.28
C HIS A 938 10.33 3.60 -12.37
N PRO A 939 10.95 2.87 -13.31
CA PRO A 939 12.41 2.82 -13.39
C PRO A 939 13.02 4.21 -13.63
N LEU A 940 14.18 4.46 -13.00
CA LEU A 940 14.99 5.63 -13.30
C LEU A 940 15.56 5.55 -14.71
N ASP A 941 15.77 6.71 -15.33
CA ASP A 941 16.49 6.81 -16.59
C ASP A 941 18.00 6.55 -16.40
N GLU A 942 18.61 5.88 -17.37
CA GLU A 942 20.05 5.65 -17.38
C GLU A 942 20.76 6.91 -17.86
N ALA A 943 21.84 7.31 -17.19
CA ALA A 943 22.65 8.43 -17.63
C ALA A 943 23.27 8.13 -19.01
N HIS A 944 23.18 9.08 -19.93
CA HIS A 944 23.69 8.94 -21.30
C HIS A 944 25.18 8.57 -21.42
N ASP A 945 25.98 8.87 -20.40
CA ASP A 945 27.40 8.54 -20.37
C ASP A 945 27.69 7.14 -19.78
N GLY A 946 26.64 6.40 -19.40
CA GLY A 946 26.71 5.05 -18.81
C GLY A 946 27.24 5.02 -17.38
N SER A 947 27.27 6.16 -16.68
CA SER A 947 27.82 6.27 -15.33
C SER A 947 26.89 5.79 -14.20
N GLY A 948 25.63 5.49 -14.51
CA GLY A 948 24.61 5.10 -13.54
C GLY A 948 23.23 5.60 -13.96
N PHE A 949 22.45 6.07 -12.99
CA PHE A 949 21.14 6.68 -13.22
C PHE A 949 21.25 8.20 -13.30
N GLU A 950 20.32 8.83 -14.02
CA GLU A 950 20.22 10.29 -14.04
C GLU A 950 19.90 10.85 -12.65
N ASP A 951 20.38 12.06 -12.36
CA ASP A 951 19.99 12.77 -11.14
C ASP A 951 18.46 12.92 -11.10
N VAL A 952 17.87 12.96 -9.91
CA VAL A 952 16.42 13.09 -9.70
C VAL A 952 16.05 14.48 -9.22
N MET A 953 14.86 14.96 -9.59
CA MET A 953 14.37 16.31 -9.30
C MET A 953 13.13 16.36 -8.41
N GLY A 954 12.85 17.54 -7.84
CA GLY A 954 11.59 17.77 -7.15
C GLY A 954 11.25 19.24 -7.17
N ILE A 955 10.32 19.64 -8.03
CA ILE A 955 9.92 21.03 -8.24
C ILE A 955 8.40 21.14 -8.09
N SER A 956 7.91 22.27 -7.57
CA SER A 956 6.49 22.63 -7.64
C SER A 956 6.34 24.10 -8.05
N ARG A 957 5.55 24.31 -9.10
CA ARG A 957 5.26 25.62 -9.70
C ARG A 957 3.98 26.16 -9.09
N VAL A 958 4.05 27.10 -8.15
CA VAL A 958 2.87 27.56 -7.38
C VAL A 958 2.46 28.97 -7.80
N TYR A 959 1.27 29.14 -8.36
CA TYR A 959 0.75 30.46 -8.75
C TYR A 959 0.00 31.11 -7.59
N ILE A 960 0.49 32.27 -7.14
CA ILE A 960 -0.04 33.01 -5.99
C ILE A 960 -0.72 34.30 -6.46
N GLY A 961 -2.04 34.36 -6.29
CA GLY A 961 -2.86 35.55 -6.53
C GLY A 961 -2.79 36.50 -5.35
N THR A 962 -1.86 37.44 -5.39
CA THR A 962 -1.61 38.44 -4.31
C THR A 962 -2.62 39.60 -4.31
#